data_AF-A0A2X4PFT1-F1
#
_entry.id   AF-A0A2X4PFT1-F1
#
_cell.length_a   1.000
_cell.length_b   1.000
_cell.length_c   1.000
_cell.angle_alpha   90.00
_cell.angle_beta   90.00
_cell.angle_gamma   90.00
#
_symmetry.space_group_name_H-M   'P 1'
#
loop_
_entity.id
_entity.type
_entity.pdbx_description
1 polymer ?
#
loop_
_entity_poly.entity_id
_entity_poly.type
_entity_poly.pdbx_seq_one_letter_code
_entity_poly.pdbx_strand_id
1 'polypeptide(L)'
;MRRIFQLLSLIVAGTLLAINSYADERQWKFVTTGASSTYAIDKEGSLWSWGWNSSGELGINIKEKEKVSTPTQIEPGSTWVYAAAGQARAYFIKSDGTLWATGDNSKGAQGVGDGQSHQKPTQIGTDNDWKVVATSHFFGYFAFAIKTNGTLWAWGEGETGALGTGAYKNVSKPVKIGNDTDWAQISCGASHVMAIKNDGSLWMWGWNQHNSLADMATHVKVPTRYGMETNWEKVFAIENSSYAVKKDGTLWTWGQNENNSLGLNLNLDQEGNTVKTPRQVTAIEGRVLFISGCAEAKIVGVGEADKASKIFAWGKNIDGALGDGKGVANSSSDIPVEYTPVEVLFPKQGLNFTMIGSGQAYTMALADNGELYAWGRNRGGELGNCVEEEFMTFESKPILVGVKNDDIEEQLTFDANNIPSTLPKAKKIILTGTWGTADFSKLSTTLGNNVGIPPVGNNTLEEVDMSAITLKENTSLYVSVGISNAGVFKGCKALKVIKMPSREECAKFSNLKDAFWLCTSLETIDLAGCSNVTSLENTFSNATALKQVNNLKDCVSVTNTNDAFYMCTALEKIELPAIPLLGESMFGDCTALKTIDWTEYKGTTAPKFNPKTFRGLIDDPKVMKGISLVVPDAAFDSFTADEKWNQLTIVKASDYLGIDSLDRSQIAITKTGSQYRITGLNAGIPYYLYNLSGSLLQKGATPTSGDLVFDVQETVLILQVGTHSIKLL
;
A
#
# COMPACT_ATOMS: atom_id res chain seq x y z
N MET A 1 29.12 -32.95 -22.44
CA MET A 1 29.27 -31.48 -22.24
C MET A 1 28.03 -30.68 -22.62
N ARG A 2 27.51 -30.71 -23.86
CA ARG A 2 26.28 -29.95 -24.23
C ARG A 2 25.02 -30.25 -23.40
N ARG A 3 24.81 -31.51 -22.99
CA ARG A 3 23.69 -31.88 -22.08
C ARG A 3 23.89 -31.44 -20.62
N ILE A 4 25.14 -31.28 -20.18
CA ILE A 4 25.47 -30.75 -18.84
C ILE A 4 25.25 -29.23 -18.82
N PHE A 5 25.56 -28.54 -19.92
CA PHE A 5 25.24 -27.11 -20.08
C PHE A 5 23.73 -26.84 -20.16
N GLN A 6 22.92 -27.73 -20.76
CA GLN A 6 21.46 -27.57 -20.78
C GLN A 6 20.80 -27.81 -19.41
N LEU A 7 21.33 -28.75 -18.61
CA LEU A 7 20.87 -28.97 -17.23
C LEU A 7 21.31 -27.81 -16.30
N LEU A 8 22.51 -27.28 -16.47
CA LEU A 8 22.96 -26.08 -15.75
C LEU A 8 22.19 -24.82 -16.17
N SER A 9 21.80 -24.65 -17.43
CA SER A 9 20.96 -23.52 -17.85
C SER A 9 19.51 -23.62 -17.36
N LEU A 10 18.97 -24.83 -17.14
CA LEU A 10 17.65 -25.02 -16.51
C LEU A 10 17.70 -24.82 -14.99
N ILE A 11 18.80 -25.19 -14.33
CA ILE A 11 19.01 -24.91 -12.90
C ILE A 11 19.29 -23.42 -12.66
N VAL A 12 20.05 -22.76 -13.53
CA VAL A 12 20.30 -21.31 -13.46
C VAL A 12 19.07 -20.49 -13.88
N ALA A 13 18.28 -20.90 -14.88
CA ALA A 13 17.01 -20.24 -15.18
C ALA A 13 15.96 -20.44 -14.08
N GLY A 14 15.91 -21.64 -13.47
CA GLY A 14 15.02 -21.92 -12.33
C GLY A 14 15.44 -21.24 -11.01
N THR A 15 16.70 -20.82 -10.89
CA THR A 15 17.21 -20.06 -9.72
C THR A 15 17.31 -18.56 -9.97
N LEU A 16 17.44 -18.08 -11.22
CA LEU A 16 17.34 -16.65 -11.54
C LEU A 16 15.89 -16.15 -11.65
N LEU A 17 14.92 -17.04 -11.89
CA LEU A 17 13.49 -16.69 -11.83
C LEU A 17 12.94 -16.59 -10.39
N ALA A 18 13.78 -16.82 -9.38
CA ALA A 18 13.39 -16.76 -7.96
C ALA A 18 14.01 -15.57 -7.19
N ILE A 19 14.53 -14.55 -7.89
CA ILE A 19 15.24 -13.41 -7.23
C ILE A 19 14.52 -12.06 -7.44
N ASN A 20 13.33 -12.02 -8.06
CA ASN A 20 12.59 -10.76 -8.25
C ASN A 20 11.07 -10.83 -7.98
N SER A 21 10.59 -11.79 -7.17
CA SER A 21 9.25 -11.71 -6.56
C SER A 21 9.37 -11.31 -5.08
N TYR A 22 9.89 -10.12 -4.82
CA TYR A 22 9.74 -9.51 -3.51
C TYR A 22 8.30 -8.99 -3.42
N ALA A 23 7.54 -9.55 -2.47
CA ALA A 23 6.08 -9.50 -2.33
C ALA A 23 5.30 -10.30 -3.40
N ASP A 24 5.34 -11.64 -3.34
CA ASP A 24 4.18 -12.42 -3.78
C ASP A 24 2.94 -11.90 -3.05
N GLU A 25 1.81 -11.83 -3.75
CA GLU A 25 0.44 -11.57 -3.26
C GLU A 25 0.00 -12.61 -2.21
N ARG A 26 0.78 -12.79 -1.14
CA ARG A 26 0.56 -13.82 -0.12
C ARG A 26 -0.65 -13.40 0.70
N GLN A 27 -1.71 -14.18 0.54
CA GLN A 27 -2.95 -13.96 1.27
C GLN A 27 -2.94 -14.83 2.52
N TRP A 28 -2.96 -14.16 3.67
CA TRP A 28 -3.02 -14.78 4.99
C TRP A 28 -4.46 -15.19 5.33
N LYS A 29 -4.62 -16.25 6.13
CA LYS A 29 -5.93 -16.66 6.68
C LYS A 29 -5.94 -16.76 8.20
N PHE A 30 -4.77 -16.79 8.83
CA PHE A 30 -4.61 -16.90 10.27
C PHE A 30 -3.36 -16.15 10.71
N VAL A 31 -3.42 -15.48 11.87
CA VAL A 31 -2.26 -14.88 12.52
C VAL A 31 -2.36 -15.05 14.03
N THR A 32 -1.22 -15.28 14.67
CA THR A 32 -1.05 -15.21 16.12
C THR A 32 0.32 -14.63 16.45
N THR A 33 0.44 -14.06 17.64
CA THR A 33 1.67 -13.46 18.15
C THR A 33 2.09 -14.15 19.44
N GLY A 34 3.38 -14.36 19.64
CA GLY A 34 4.01 -14.53 20.94
C GLY A 34 4.49 -13.18 21.48
N ALA A 35 5.31 -13.18 22.54
CA ALA A 35 5.82 -11.94 23.12
C ALA A 35 6.63 -11.09 22.13
N SER A 36 7.51 -11.74 21.35
CA SER A 36 8.38 -11.11 20.36
C SER A 36 8.52 -11.93 19.07
N SER A 37 7.57 -12.81 18.78
CA SER A 37 7.54 -13.63 17.56
C SER A 37 6.15 -13.68 16.97
N THR A 38 6.04 -13.74 15.65
CA THR A 38 4.78 -13.76 14.93
C THR A 38 4.69 -15.04 14.11
N TYR A 39 3.48 -15.62 14.05
CA TYR A 39 3.18 -16.81 13.27
C TYR A 39 1.94 -16.57 12.43
N ALA A 40 1.99 -16.94 11.17
CA ALA A 40 0.86 -16.79 10.26
C ALA A 40 0.71 -18.00 9.35
N ILE A 41 -0.52 -18.27 8.95
CA ILE A 41 -0.84 -19.35 8.01
C ILE A 41 -1.46 -18.71 6.76
N ASP A 42 -0.92 -19.04 5.59
CA ASP A 42 -1.45 -18.58 4.31
C ASP A 42 -2.69 -19.39 3.88
N LYS A 43 -3.35 -18.96 2.80
CA LYS A 43 -4.56 -19.63 2.30
C LYS A 43 -4.33 -21.10 1.98
N GLU A 44 -3.12 -21.43 1.52
CA GLU A 44 -2.67 -22.78 1.17
C GLU A 44 -2.43 -23.67 2.41
N GLY A 45 -2.33 -23.08 3.60
CA GLY A 45 -2.08 -23.80 4.85
C GLY A 45 -0.60 -23.96 5.19
N SER A 46 0.29 -23.23 4.54
CA SER A 46 1.69 -23.16 4.95
C SER A 46 1.83 -22.28 6.19
N LEU A 47 2.66 -22.72 7.12
CA LEU A 47 2.97 -21.97 8.34
C LEU A 47 4.24 -21.15 8.14
N TRP A 48 4.20 -19.91 8.61
CA TRP A 48 5.29 -18.94 8.51
C TRP A 48 5.55 -18.33 9.88
N SER A 49 6.80 -17.94 10.13
CA SER A 49 7.18 -17.23 11.35
C SER A 49 8.29 -16.21 11.13
N TRP A 50 8.33 -15.22 12.01
CA TRP A 50 9.34 -14.15 12.04
C TRP A 50 9.37 -13.51 13.45
N GLY A 51 10.36 -12.68 13.72
CA GLY A 51 10.64 -12.06 15.02
C GLY A 51 11.86 -12.66 15.71
N TRP A 52 11.83 -12.65 17.05
CA TRP A 52 12.89 -13.15 17.92
C TRP A 52 12.99 -14.69 17.88
N ASN A 53 14.21 -15.22 17.94
CA ASN A 53 14.50 -16.64 17.76
C ASN A 53 15.63 -17.19 18.66
N SER A 54 16.06 -16.47 19.69
CA SER A 54 17.18 -16.93 20.54
C SER A 54 16.94 -18.27 21.25
N SER A 55 15.67 -18.68 21.42
CA SER A 55 15.29 -19.97 22.02
C SER A 55 14.91 -21.02 20.96
N GLY A 56 14.96 -20.69 19.67
CA GLY A 56 14.41 -21.50 18.59
C GLY A 56 12.87 -21.48 18.54
N GLU A 57 12.24 -20.46 19.12
CA GLU A 57 10.79 -20.32 19.17
C GLU A 57 10.15 -20.21 17.79
N LEU A 58 10.86 -19.71 16.78
CA LEU A 58 10.34 -19.66 15.41
C LEU A 58 10.22 -21.04 14.76
N GLY A 59 10.89 -22.08 15.27
CA GLY A 59 10.78 -23.43 14.70
C GLY A 59 11.36 -23.59 13.29
N ILE A 60 12.12 -22.61 12.79
CA ILE A 60 12.69 -22.59 11.44
C ILE A 60 13.99 -23.40 11.31
N ASN A 61 14.49 -24.00 12.39
CA ASN A 61 15.71 -24.82 12.42
C ASN A 61 16.97 -24.09 11.90
N ILE A 62 17.11 -22.79 12.18
CA ILE A 62 18.28 -21.97 11.83
C ILE A 62 18.91 -21.45 13.13
N LYS A 63 20.12 -21.92 13.44
CA LYS A 63 20.83 -21.59 14.70
C LYS A 63 21.50 -20.22 14.72
N GLU A 64 21.87 -19.70 13.55
CA GLU A 64 22.68 -18.49 13.44
C GLU A 64 21.86 -17.20 13.33
N LYS A 65 20.52 -17.30 13.27
CA LYS A 65 19.62 -16.14 13.19
C LYS A 65 18.83 -15.99 14.49
N GLU A 66 19.29 -15.07 15.34
CA GLU A 66 18.61 -14.69 16.57
C GLU A 66 17.35 -13.85 16.32
N LYS A 67 17.29 -13.19 15.15
CA LYS A 67 16.19 -12.32 14.73
C LYS A 67 15.89 -12.55 13.25
N VAL A 68 14.61 -12.49 12.89
CA VAL A 68 14.14 -12.75 11.53
C VAL A 68 13.08 -11.70 11.19
N SER A 69 13.39 -10.73 10.33
CA SER A 69 12.44 -9.69 9.91
C SER A 69 11.60 -10.05 8.68
N THR A 70 11.87 -11.21 8.07
CA THR A 70 11.19 -11.68 6.86
C THR A 70 10.36 -12.92 7.19
N PRO A 71 9.05 -12.96 6.87
CA PRO A 71 8.25 -14.17 7.03
C PRO A 71 8.95 -15.40 6.44
N THR A 72 9.25 -16.38 7.29
CA THR A 72 10.02 -17.59 6.93
C THR A 72 9.18 -18.83 7.14
N GLN A 73 9.08 -19.69 6.13
CA GLN A 73 8.23 -20.87 6.16
C GLN A 73 8.75 -21.93 7.12
N ILE A 74 7.86 -22.55 7.89
CA ILE A 74 8.13 -23.67 8.79
C ILE A 74 7.68 -24.98 8.11
N GLU A 75 8.57 -25.95 8.07
CA GLU A 75 8.33 -27.31 7.56
C GLU A 75 7.61 -27.33 6.18
N PRO A 76 8.27 -26.87 5.10
CA PRO A 76 7.66 -26.80 3.77
C PRO A 76 7.04 -28.13 3.32
N GLY A 77 5.83 -28.08 2.76
CA GLY A 77 5.06 -29.25 2.34
C GLY A 77 4.10 -29.83 3.40
N SER A 78 4.08 -29.28 4.61
CA SER A 78 3.05 -29.58 5.62
C SER A 78 1.86 -28.61 5.54
N THR A 79 0.67 -29.09 5.92
CA THR A 79 -0.54 -28.27 6.02
C THR A 79 -0.95 -28.06 7.47
N TRP A 80 -0.90 -26.80 7.89
CA TRP A 80 -1.20 -26.32 9.24
C TRP A 80 -2.55 -25.63 9.28
N VAL A 81 -3.25 -25.75 10.42
CA VAL A 81 -4.62 -25.21 10.59
C VAL A 81 -4.76 -24.30 11.80
N TYR A 82 -3.83 -24.37 12.75
CA TYR A 82 -3.88 -23.55 13.96
C TYR A 82 -2.49 -23.31 14.53
N ALA A 83 -2.29 -22.16 15.16
CA ALA A 83 -1.09 -21.85 15.92
C ALA A 83 -1.45 -21.07 17.20
N ALA A 84 -0.65 -21.24 18.24
CA ALA A 84 -0.66 -20.40 19.44
C ALA A 84 0.77 -20.21 19.92
N ALA A 85 1.10 -19.01 20.42
CA ALA A 85 2.46 -18.68 20.81
C ALA A 85 2.52 -18.04 22.20
N GLY A 86 3.61 -18.31 22.91
CA GLY A 86 3.94 -17.71 24.19
C GLY A 86 5.23 -16.89 24.08
N GLN A 87 5.87 -16.63 25.23
CA GLN A 87 7.06 -15.77 25.27
C GLN A 87 8.23 -16.29 24.43
N ALA A 88 8.54 -17.59 24.53
CA ALA A 88 9.69 -18.21 23.87
C ALA A 88 9.34 -19.61 23.34
N ARG A 89 8.07 -19.84 23.00
CA ARG A 89 7.56 -21.15 22.53
C ARG A 89 6.32 -20.96 21.67
N ALA A 90 6.08 -21.93 20.80
CA ALA A 90 4.89 -21.97 19.98
C ALA A 90 4.36 -23.40 19.84
N TYR A 91 3.06 -23.49 19.60
CA TYR A 91 2.32 -24.72 19.40
C TYR A 91 1.54 -24.64 18.10
N PHE A 92 1.43 -25.77 17.41
CA PHE A 92 0.83 -25.84 16.09
C PHE A 92 -0.03 -27.08 15.97
N ILE A 93 -1.12 -26.98 15.22
CA ILE A 93 -1.97 -28.11 14.85
C ILE A 93 -1.91 -28.30 13.34
N LYS A 94 -1.61 -29.52 12.90
CA LYS A 94 -1.67 -29.90 11.48
C LYS A 94 -3.10 -30.27 11.08
N SER A 95 -3.36 -30.28 9.78
CA SER A 95 -4.68 -30.67 9.23
C SER A 95 -5.11 -32.10 9.56
N ASP A 96 -4.16 -32.98 9.92
CA ASP A 96 -4.42 -34.33 10.41
C ASP A 96 -4.79 -34.38 11.91
N GLY A 97 -4.87 -33.23 12.58
CA GLY A 97 -5.23 -33.08 13.99
C GLY A 97 -4.10 -33.37 14.99
N THR A 98 -2.86 -33.58 14.52
CA THR A 98 -1.70 -33.75 15.38
C THR A 98 -1.21 -32.42 15.96
N LEU A 99 -0.71 -32.45 17.21
CA LEU A 99 -0.22 -31.27 17.94
C LEU A 99 1.31 -31.26 18.00
N TRP A 100 1.92 -30.11 17.78
CA TRP A 100 3.37 -29.91 17.69
C TRP A 100 3.80 -28.70 18.52
N ALA A 101 5.06 -28.69 18.97
CA ALA A 101 5.65 -27.56 19.69
C ALA A 101 7.11 -27.27 19.27
N THR A 102 7.55 -26.04 19.50
CA THR A 102 8.93 -25.57 19.33
C THR A 102 9.29 -24.50 20.38
N GLY A 103 10.56 -24.17 20.53
CA GLY A 103 11.11 -23.16 21.43
C GLY A 103 11.59 -23.73 22.77
N ASP A 104 11.40 -22.97 23.84
CA ASP A 104 11.81 -23.32 25.21
C ASP A 104 10.91 -24.41 25.83
N ASN A 105 11.54 -25.44 26.41
CA ASN A 105 10.88 -26.51 27.15
C ASN A 105 11.13 -26.45 28.67
N SER A 106 11.53 -25.29 29.19
CA SER A 106 11.58 -25.02 30.63
C SER A 106 10.27 -25.41 31.30
N LYS A 107 10.37 -26.05 32.48
CA LYS A 107 9.23 -26.58 33.25
C LYS A 107 8.38 -27.64 32.51
N GLY A 108 8.85 -28.18 31.38
CA GLY A 108 8.09 -29.11 30.54
C GLY A 108 7.03 -28.44 29.66
N ALA A 109 7.16 -27.13 29.41
CA ALA A 109 6.15 -26.33 28.71
C ALA A 109 5.83 -26.85 27.30
N GLN A 110 6.76 -27.48 26.58
CA GLN A 110 6.44 -28.02 25.26
C GLN A 110 5.52 -29.25 25.32
N GLY A 111 5.44 -29.97 26.44
CA GLY A 111 4.58 -31.15 26.55
C GLY A 111 5.11 -32.42 25.88
N VAL A 112 6.28 -32.38 25.23
CA VAL A 112 6.90 -33.55 24.56
C VAL A 112 7.37 -34.61 25.57
N GLY A 113 7.85 -34.15 26.74
CA GLY A 113 8.19 -35.01 27.87
C GLY A 113 9.58 -35.63 27.84
N ASP A 114 10.48 -35.18 26.98
CA ASP A 114 11.90 -35.57 26.91
C ASP A 114 12.84 -34.59 27.65
N GLY A 115 12.32 -33.45 28.11
CA GLY A 115 13.07 -32.44 28.85
C GLY A 115 14.03 -31.62 28.02
N GLN A 116 13.94 -31.66 26.68
CA GLN A 116 14.79 -30.89 25.78
C GLN A 116 14.00 -29.77 25.08
N SER A 117 14.65 -28.63 24.86
CA SER A 117 14.13 -27.58 23.97
C SER A 117 14.33 -27.98 22.52
N HIS A 118 13.38 -27.64 21.66
CA HIS A 118 13.38 -28.02 20.24
C HIS A 118 13.27 -26.78 19.37
N GLN A 119 14.12 -26.68 18.35
CA GLN A 119 14.18 -25.52 17.44
C GLN A 119 13.45 -25.76 16.11
N LYS A 120 12.69 -26.85 16.05
CA LYS A 120 11.80 -27.25 14.97
C LYS A 120 10.53 -27.82 15.59
N PRO A 121 9.40 -27.81 14.88
CA PRO A 121 8.20 -28.50 15.35
C PRO A 121 8.51 -29.95 15.73
N THR A 122 8.20 -30.30 16.98
CA THR A 122 8.27 -31.66 17.53
C THR A 122 6.88 -32.06 18.02
N GLN A 123 6.43 -33.24 17.63
CA GLN A 123 5.08 -33.72 17.93
C GLN A 123 4.89 -33.98 19.43
N ILE A 124 3.72 -33.59 19.95
CA ILE A 124 3.28 -33.86 21.31
C ILE A 124 2.41 -35.12 21.31
N GLY A 125 2.95 -36.22 21.84
CA GLY A 125 2.24 -37.50 21.89
C GLY A 125 1.93 -38.06 20.50
N THR A 126 0.93 -38.94 20.43
CA THR A 126 0.51 -39.62 19.18
C THR A 126 -0.94 -39.33 18.80
N ASP A 127 -1.63 -38.51 19.58
CA ASP A 127 -3.03 -38.18 19.37
C ASP A 127 -3.18 -37.23 18.17
N ASN A 128 -4.30 -37.38 17.46
CA ASN A 128 -4.60 -36.68 16.21
C ASN A 128 -6.01 -36.06 16.20
N ASP A 129 -6.54 -35.78 17.39
CA ASP A 129 -7.88 -35.23 17.60
C ASP A 129 -7.84 -33.86 18.32
N TRP A 130 -6.72 -33.14 18.20
CA TRP A 130 -6.57 -31.80 18.77
C TRP A 130 -7.29 -30.75 17.93
N LYS A 131 -8.03 -29.85 18.60
CA LYS A 131 -8.84 -28.82 17.94
C LYS A 131 -8.29 -27.41 18.16
N VAL A 132 -7.92 -27.09 19.40
CA VAL A 132 -7.43 -25.76 19.81
C VAL A 132 -6.29 -25.95 20.81
N VAL A 133 -5.31 -25.07 20.76
CA VAL A 133 -4.25 -24.93 21.76
C VAL A 133 -4.17 -23.48 22.23
N ALA A 134 -3.90 -23.27 23.51
CA ALA A 134 -3.69 -21.95 24.12
C ALA A 134 -2.51 -22.02 25.10
N THR A 135 -1.76 -20.94 25.23
CA THR A 135 -0.60 -20.85 26.11
C THR A 135 -0.53 -19.47 26.72
N SER A 136 0.10 -19.34 27.90
CA SER A 136 0.37 -18.03 28.47
C SER A 136 1.31 -17.23 27.54
N HIS A 137 0.93 -15.99 27.25
CA HIS A 137 1.74 -15.08 26.43
C HIS A 137 3.00 -14.61 27.15
N PHE A 138 2.91 -14.29 28.45
CA PHE A 138 3.99 -13.70 29.25
C PHE A 138 4.14 -14.42 30.60
N PHE A 139 5.38 -14.58 31.06
CA PHE A 139 5.78 -15.03 32.41
C PHE A 139 5.36 -16.45 32.83
N GLY A 140 4.28 -17.01 32.28
CA GLY A 140 3.86 -18.39 32.53
C GLY A 140 4.52 -19.39 31.59
N TYR A 141 4.74 -20.61 32.08
CA TYR A 141 5.29 -21.74 31.32
C TYR A 141 4.32 -22.91 31.16
N PHE A 142 3.04 -22.63 30.89
CA PHE A 142 2.00 -23.64 30.72
C PHE A 142 1.21 -23.48 29.43
N ALA A 143 0.56 -24.57 29.03
CA ALA A 143 -0.33 -24.62 27.89
C ALA A 143 -1.53 -25.53 28.15
N PHE A 144 -2.57 -25.30 27.37
CA PHE A 144 -3.81 -26.04 27.36
C PHE A 144 -4.20 -26.40 25.95
N ALA A 145 -4.92 -27.51 25.79
CA ALA A 145 -5.55 -27.83 24.53
C ALA A 145 -6.92 -28.48 24.73
N ILE A 146 -7.79 -28.26 23.74
CA ILE A 146 -9.11 -28.86 23.66
C ILE A 146 -9.10 -29.85 22.49
N LYS A 147 -9.57 -31.07 22.76
CA LYS A 147 -9.78 -32.09 21.71
C LYS A 147 -11.12 -31.91 21.02
N THR A 148 -11.30 -32.53 19.86
CA THR A 148 -12.56 -32.50 19.08
C THR A 148 -13.77 -33.01 19.87
N ASN A 149 -13.56 -33.90 20.83
CA ASN A 149 -14.59 -34.39 21.77
C ASN A 149 -14.87 -33.45 22.96
N GLY A 150 -14.33 -32.22 22.94
CA GLY A 150 -14.54 -31.19 23.96
C GLY A 150 -13.84 -31.45 25.30
N THR A 151 -12.91 -32.40 25.38
CA THR A 151 -12.10 -32.61 26.60
C THR A 151 -10.96 -31.59 26.71
N LEU A 152 -10.67 -31.16 27.93
CA LEU A 152 -9.61 -30.20 28.25
C LEU A 152 -8.34 -30.92 28.75
N TRP A 153 -7.18 -30.47 28.28
CA TRP A 153 -5.87 -31.01 28.64
C TRP A 153 -4.90 -29.87 28.98
N ALA A 154 -3.96 -30.11 29.89
CA ALA A 154 -2.97 -29.14 30.33
C ALA A 154 -1.57 -29.75 30.47
N TRP A 155 -0.53 -28.93 30.36
CA TRP A 155 0.85 -29.29 30.65
C TRP A 155 1.73 -28.05 30.88
N GLY A 156 2.96 -28.26 31.31
CA GLY A 156 3.94 -27.23 31.67
C GLY A 156 3.98 -26.93 33.16
N GLU A 157 4.15 -25.66 33.49
CA GLU A 157 4.30 -25.15 34.84
C GLU A 157 3.00 -25.19 35.65
N GLY A 158 3.04 -25.86 36.81
CA GLY A 158 1.91 -26.01 37.72
C GLY A 158 2.11 -25.39 39.09
N GLU A 159 3.23 -24.70 39.32
CA GLU A 159 3.58 -24.11 40.63
C GLU A 159 2.59 -23.01 41.07
N THR A 160 1.91 -22.36 40.11
CA THR A 160 0.85 -21.36 40.34
C THR A 160 -0.56 -21.95 40.32
N GLY A 161 -0.70 -23.29 40.30
CA GLY A 161 -1.96 -24.04 40.14
C GLY A 161 -2.79 -23.68 38.89
N ALA A 162 -2.23 -22.91 37.96
CA ALA A 162 -2.86 -22.53 36.72
C ALA A 162 -3.18 -23.73 35.83
N LEU A 163 -2.51 -24.88 35.99
CA LEU A 163 -2.82 -26.13 35.26
C LEU A 163 -4.21 -26.72 35.55
N GLY A 164 -4.88 -26.32 36.64
CA GLY A 164 -6.23 -26.80 36.92
C GLY A 164 -6.31 -28.27 37.39
N THR A 165 -5.17 -28.91 37.72
CA THR A 165 -5.10 -30.33 38.13
C THR A 165 -5.43 -30.57 39.60
N GLY A 166 -5.62 -29.51 40.39
CA GLY A 166 -5.72 -29.57 41.84
C GLY A 166 -4.37 -29.71 42.57
N ALA A 167 -3.25 -29.80 41.86
CA ALA A 167 -1.91 -29.98 42.42
C ALA A 167 -0.95 -28.85 42.03
N TYR A 168 0.08 -28.63 42.86
CA TYR A 168 1.18 -27.70 42.61
C TYR A 168 2.38 -28.43 42.01
N LYS A 169 2.24 -28.90 40.78
CA LYS A 169 3.28 -29.72 40.16
C LYS A 169 3.32 -29.50 38.65
N ASN A 170 4.54 -29.36 38.13
CA ASN A 170 4.79 -29.30 36.70
C ASN A 170 4.46 -30.65 36.05
N VAL A 171 3.88 -30.63 34.86
CA VAL A 171 3.53 -31.82 34.09
C VAL A 171 4.13 -31.69 32.70
N SER A 172 5.08 -32.54 32.34
CA SER A 172 5.82 -32.41 31.08
C SER A 172 5.14 -33.08 29.87
N LYS A 173 3.92 -33.60 30.05
CA LYS A 173 3.08 -34.22 29.01
C LYS A 173 1.62 -33.82 29.22
N PRO A 174 0.79 -33.74 28.17
CA PRO A 174 -0.63 -33.44 28.32
C PRO A 174 -1.32 -34.34 29.35
N VAL A 175 -2.00 -33.73 30.32
CA VAL A 175 -2.88 -34.41 31.29
C VAL A 175 -4.30 -33.89 31.15
N LYS A 176 -5.27 -34.81 31.15
CA LYS A 176 -6.69 -34.47 31.07
C LYS A 176 -7.15 -33.77 32.35
N ILE A 177 -7.91 -32.68 32.21
CA ILE A 177 -8.48 -31.90 33.29
C ILE A 177 -9.96 -32.24 33.44
N GLY A 178 -10.32 -32.89 34.55
CA GLY A 178 -11.69 -33.31 34.82
C GLY A 178 -12.24 -34.34 33.83
N ASN A 179 -13.56 -34.54 33.85
CA ASN A 179 -14.28 -35.49 33.00
C ASN A 179 -15.19 -34.84 31.96
N ASP A 180 -15.27 -33.51 31.98
CA ASP A 180 -16.15 -32.73 31.11
C ASP A 180 -15.72 -32.82 29.64
N THR A 181 -16.71 -32.73 28.75
CA THR A 181 -16.58 -32.94 27.29
C THR A 181 -17.23 -31.81 26.49
N ASP A 182 -17.47 -30.67 27.15
CA ASP A 182 -18.20 -29.53 26.61
C ASP A 182 -17.39 -28.23 26.64
N TRP A 183 -16.06 -28.31 26.78
CA TRP A 183 -15.18 -27.16 26.68
C TRP A 183 -15.15 -26.61 25.25
N ALA A 184 -15.44 -25.32 25.11
CA ALA A 184 -15.57 -24.66 23.81
C ALA A 184 -14.37 -23.76 23.49
N GLN A 185 -13.93 -22.97 24.48
CA GLN A 185 -12.86 -21.99 24.34
C GLN A 185 -12.00 -21.95 25.59
N ILE A 186 -10.73 -21.57 25.42
CA ILE A 186 -9.79 -21.35 26.51
C ILE A 186 -8.82 -20.23 26.16
N SER A 187 -8.48 -19.42 27.16
CA SER A 187 -7.52 -18.32 27.05
C SER A 187 -6.66 -18.27 28.31
N CYS A 188 -5.37 -18.00 28.12
CA CYS A 188 -4.35 -18.08 29.16
C CYS A 188 -3.70 -16.72 29.40
N GLY A 189 -3.83 -16.18 30.61
CA GLY A 189 -3.09 -15.02 31.06
C GLY A 189 -1.68 -15.40 31.53
N ALA A 190 -1.05 -14.54 32.32
CA ALA A 190 0.29 -14.79 32.85
C ALA A 190 0.32 -15.93 33.87
N SER A 191 -0.72 -16.06 34.69
CA SER A 191 -0.83 -17.09 35.73
C SER A 191 -2.28 -17.47 36.05
N HIS A 192 -3.21 -17.12 35.16
CA HIS A 192 -4.64 -17.41 35.29
C HIS A 192 -5.20 -17.89 33.96
N VAL A 193 -6.35 -18.57 34.01
CA VAL A 193 -6.98 -19.18 32.85
C VAL A 193 -8.47 -18.85 32.87
N MET A 194 -9.00 -18.54 31.69
CA MET A 194 -10.42 -18.34 31.44
C MET A 194 -10.87 -19.35 30.38
N ALA A 195 -12.07 -19.90 30.56
CA ALA A 195 -12.65 -20.82 29.60
C ALA A 195 -14.17 -20.66 29.52
N ILE A 196 -14.72 -21.01 28.36
CA ILE A 196 -16.16 -21.08 28.12
C ILE A 196 -16.53 -22.52 27.75
N LYS A 197 -17.65 -22.99 28.28
CA LYS A 197 -18.30 -24.24 27.83
C LYS A 197 -19.33 -23.97 26.74
N ASN A 198 -19.76 -25.02 26.03
CA ASN A 198 -20.74 -24.92 24.94
C ASN A 198 -22.08 -24.29 25.37
N ASP A 199 -22.43 -24.35 26.66
CA ASP A 199 -23.63 -23.69 27.21
C ASP A 199 -23.47 -22.17 27.40
N GLY A 200 -22.28 -21.61 27.20
CA GLY A 200 -21.95 -20.20 27.40
C GLY A 200 -21.61 -19.82 28.85
N SER A 201 -21.37 -20.80 29.73
CA SER A 201 -20.90 -20.55 31.10
C SER A 201 -19.41 -20.18 31.14
N LEU A 202 -19.05 -19.22 32.01
CA LEU A 202 -17.68 -18.77 32.25
C LEU A 202 -17.03 -19.58 33.38
N TRP A 203 -15.80 -20.02 33.16
CA TRP A 203 -14.98 -20.77 34.12
C TRP A 203 -13.61 -20.13 34.23
N MET A 204 -13.09 -20.02 35.45
CA MET A 204 -11.79 -19.42 35.70
C MET A 204 -11.03 -20.13 36.82
N TRP A 205 -9.70 -20.15 36.70
CA TRP A 205 -8.80 -20.71 37.70
C TRP A 205 -7.37 -20.18 37.56
N GLY A 206 -6.51 -20.48 38.53
CA GLY A 206 -5.12 -20.04 38.63
C GLY A 206 -4.89 -19.08 39.80
N TRP A 207 -3.93 -18.18 39.62
CA TRP A 207 -3.51 -17.20 40.62
C TRP A 207 -4.34 -15.91 40.51
N ASN A 208 -4.86 -15.41 41.64
CA ASN A 208 -5.72 -14.23 41.69
C ASN A 208 -5.12 -13.04 42.46
N GLN A 209 -3.81 -12.80 42.36
CA GLN A 209 -3.18 -11.67 43.09
C GLN A 209 -3.60 -10.29 42.58
N HIS A 210 -3.97 -10.20 41.30
CA HIS A 210 -4.39 -8.96 40.65
C HIS A 210 -5.89 -8.90 40.36
N ASN A 211 -6.69 -9.74 41.03
CA ASN A 211 -8.13 -9.86 40.81
C ASN A 211 -8.52 -10.31 39.39
N SER A 212 -7.63 -10.99 38.65
CA SER A 212 -7.90 -11.57 37.32
C SER A 212 -8.96 -12.70 37.35
N LEU A 213 -9.20 -13.29 38.52
CA LEU A 213 -10.32 -14.22 38.76
C LEU A 213 -11.51 -13.51 39.44
N ALA A 214 -11.62 -12.18 39.28
CA ALA A 214 -12.60 -11.35 39.95
C ALA A 214 -12.57 -11.54 41.48
N ASP A 215 -13.72 -11.75 42.11
CA ASP A 215 -13.91 -11.90 43.56
C ASP A 215 -13.69 -13.34 44.07
N MET A 216 -13.15 -14.22 43.23
CA MET A 216 -12.80 -15.59 43.63
C MET A 216 -11.62 -15.63 44.61
N ALA A 217 -11.37 -16.80 45.19
CA ALA A 217 -10.25 -17.02 46.09
C ALA A 217 -8.91 -16.58 45.48
N THR A 218 -7.96 -16.20 46.34
CA THR A 218 -6.59 -15.78 45.94
C THR A 218 -5.87 -16.81 45.07
N HIS A 219 -6.30 -18.07 45.15
CA HIS A 219 -5.76 -19.16 44.39
C HIS A 219 -6.81 -20.24 44.12
N VAL A 220 -7.09 -20.52 42.84
CA VAL A 220 -8.10 -21.49 42.40
C VAL A 220 -7.39 -22.58 41.58
N LYS A 221 -7.39 -23.84 42.03
CA LYS A 221 -6.51 -24.88 41.46
C LYS A 221 -7.19 -25.86 40.52
N VAL A 222 -8.49 -25.69 40.32
CA VAL A 222 -9.33 -26.51 39.45
C VAL A 222 -10.27 -25.58 38.70
N PRO A 223 -10.67 -25.91 37.46
CA PRO A 223 -11.67 -25.12 36.76
C PRO A 223 -12.90 -24.90 37.62
N THR A 224 -13.21 -23.65 37.90
CA THR A 224 -14.31 -23.27 38.78
C THR A 224 -15.21 -22.29 38.04
N ARG A 225 -16.52 -22.57 38.02
CA ARG A 225 -17.50 -21.73 37.35
C ARG A 225 -17.58 -20.37 38.03
N TYR A 226 -17.63 -19.30 37.24
CA TYR A 226 -17.88 -17.95 37.70
C TYR A 226 -19.33 -17.53 37.42
N GLY A 227 -20.08 -17.23 38.48
CA GLY A 227 -21.48 -16.80 38.38
C GLY A 227 -22.41 -17.83 37.74
N MET A 228 -23.64 -17.38 37.44
CA MET A 228 -24.71 -18.24 36.89
C MET A 228 -25.07 -17.90 35.43
N GLU A 229 -24.49 -16.85 34.86
CA GLU A 229 -24.73 -16.44 33.48
C GLU A 229 -24.26 -17.48 32.46
N THR A 230 -24.95 -17.53 31.30
CA THR A 230 -24.70 -18.46 30.18
C THR A 230 -24.68 -17.73 28.82
N ASN A 231 -24.54 -16.41 28.86
CA ASN A 231 -24.47 -15.56 27.67
C ASN A 231 -23.05 -15.05 27.39
N TRP A 232 -22.03 -15.66 27.97
CA TRP A 232 -20.64 -15.43 27.56
C TRP A 232 -20.39 -16.07 26.20
N GLU A 233 -19.69 -15.36 25.33
CA GLU A 233 -19.39 -15.79 23.96
C GLU A 233 -17.89 -15.95 23.72
N LYS A 234 -17.07 -15.02 24.23
CA LYS A 234 -15.61 -15.04 24.05
C LYS A 234 -14.87 -14.66 25.32
N VAL A 235 -13.68 -15.24 25.53
CA VAL A 235 -12.77 -14.93 26.65
C VAL A 235 -11.37 -14.63 26.16
N PHE A 236 -10.74 -13.63 26.77
CA PHE A 236 -9.39 -13.19 26.47
C PHE A 236 -8.69 -12.86 27.80
N ALA A 237 -7.79 -13.74 28.21
CA ALA A 237 -6.92 -13.52 29.35
C ALA A 237 -5.64 -12.83 28.85
N ILE A 238 -5.46 -11.56 29.20
CA ILE A 238 -4.37 -10.72 28.72
C ILE A 238 -3.53 -10.34 29.93
N GLU A 239 -2.36 -10.97 30.06
CA GLU A 239 -1.47 -10.86 31.21
C GLU A 239 -2.19 -11.12 32.56
N ASN A 240 -2.33 -10.10 33.39
CA ASN A 240 -2.96 -10.15 34.71
C ASN A 240 -4.40 -9.62 34.70
N SER A 241 -5.00 -9.50 33.51
CA SER A 241 -6.33 -8.95 33.32
C SER A 241 -7.18 -9.88 32.48
N SER A 242 -8.48 -9.72 32.61
CA SER A 242 -9.46 -10.60 32.01
C SER A 242 -10.49 -9.79 31.26
N TYR A 243 -10.77 -10.24 30.05
CA TYR A 243 -11.71 -9.62 29.13
C TYR A 243 -12.64 -10.70 28.62
N ALA A 244 -13.92 -10.39 28.54
CA ALA A 244 -14.91 -11.29 28.01
C ALA A 244 -15.98 -10.54 27.23
N VAL A 245 -16.50 -11.19 26.20
CA VAL A 245 -17.57 -10.64 25.35
C VAL A 245 -18.83 -11.46 25.58
N LYS A 246 -19.94 -10.77 25.81
CA LYS A 246 -21.27 -11.40 25.89
C LYS A 246 -21.89 -11.55 24.50
N LYS A 247 -22.91 -12.40 24.38
CA LYS A 247 -23.66 -12.68 23.14
C LYS A 247 -24.26 -11.44 22.47
N ASP A 248 -24.51 -10.38 23.24
CA ASP A 248 -24.98 -9.09 22.75
C ASP A 248 -23.87 -8.20 22.16
N GLY A 249 -22.61 -8.65 22.20
CA GLY A 249 -21.45 -7.92 21.69
C GLY A 249 -20.79 -6.98 22.70
N THR A 250 -21.26 -6.94 23.95
CA THR A 250 -20.69 -6.06 24.98
C THR A 250 -19.38 -6.61 25.55
N LEU A 251 -18.40 -5.72 25.76
CA LEU A 251 -17.09 -6.04 26.36
C LEU A 251 -17.12 -5.82 27.87
N TRP A 252 -16.66 -6.83 28.62
CA TRP A 252 -16.58 -6.83 30.08
C TRP A 252 -15.15 -7.12 30.54
N THR A 253 -14.68 -6.38 31.54
CA THR A 253 -13.28 -6.40 31.98
C THR A 253 -13.14 -6.41 33.50
N TRP A 254 -12.08 -7.06 33.99
CA TRP A 254 -11.67 -7.09 35.40
C TRP A 254 -10.20 -7.48 35.52
N GLY A 255 -9.63 -7.38 36.73
CA GLY A 255 -8.21 -7.62 36.98
C GLY A 255 -7.40 -6.33 37.12
N GLN A 256 -6.14 -6.32 36.67
CA GLN A 256 -5.22 -5.18 36.79
C GLN A 256 -5.64 -4.01 35.88
N ASN A 257 -5.58 -2.78 36.39
CA ASN A 257 -6.00 -1.56 35.67
C ASN A 257 -4.92 -0.46 35.66
N GLU A 258 -3.66 -0.83 35.42
CA GLU A 258 -2.61 0.16 35.23
C GLU A 258 -2.82 0.94 33.94
N ASN A 259 -2.68 2.28 34.01
CA ASN A 259 -2.83 3.20 32.89
C ASN A 259 -4.12 2.98 32.08
N ASN A 260 -5.21 2.68 32.79
CA ASN A 260 -6.52 2.39 32.22
C ASN A 260 -6.53 1.23 31.22
N SER A 261 -5.68 0.22 31.42
CA SER A 261 -5.63 -0.95 30.54
C SER A 261 -6.97 -1.70 30.45
N LEU A 262 -7.88 -1.60 31.43
CA LEU A 262 -9.22 -2.17 31.35
C LEU A 262 -10.21 -1.35 30.50
N GLY A 263 -9.87 -0.11 30.11
CA GLY A 263 -10.72 0.76 29.29
C GLY A 263 -11.92 1.36 30.04
N LEU A 264 -11.89 1.36 31.37
CA LEU A 264 -13.03 1.72 32.22
C LEU A 264 -13.05 3.21 32.63
N ASN A 265 -11.98 3.96 32.40
CA ASN A 265 -11.82 5.38 32.78
C ASN A 265 -12.11 5.64 34.27
N LEU A 266 -11.62 4.75 35.14
CA LEU A 266 -11.84 4.82 36.58
C LEU A 266 -10.98 5.90 37.23
N ASN A 267 -11.50 6.52 38.29
CA ASN A 267 -10.70 7.36 39.17
C ASN A 267 -9.87 6.46 40.12
N LEU A 268 -8.59 6.25 39.78
CA LEU A 268 -7.69 5.32 40.48
C LEU A 268 -7.48 5.69 41.95
N ASP A 269 -7.60 6.96 42.33
CA ASP A 269 -7.47 7.42 43.72
C ASP A 269 -8.56 6.86 44.65
N GLN A 270 -9.71 6.46 44.08
CA GLN A 270 -10.86 5.97 44.84
C GLN A 270 -11.07 4.46 44.71
N GLU A 271 -10.70 3.86 43.58
CA GLU A 271 -11.03 2.46 43.27
C GLU A 271 -9.83 1.49 43.27
N GLY A 272 -8.60 2.01 43.37
CA GLY A 272 -7.38 1.21 43.32
C GLY A 272 -7.02 0.66 41.93
N ASN A 273 -5.83 0.07 41.79
CA ASN A 273 -5.30 -0.39 40.50
C ASN A 273 -5.84 -1.75 40.04
N THR A 274 -6.90 -2.28 40.66
CA THR A 274 -7.47 -3.58 40.29
C THR A 274 -8.99 -3.59 40.43
N VAL A 275 -9.68 -4.28 39.52
CA VAL A 275 -11.13 -4.44 39.51
C VAL A 275 -11.49 -5.88 39.84
N LYS A 276 -12.26 -6.09 40.91
CA LYS A 276 -12.63 -7.42 41.46
C LYS A 276 -14.00 -7.94 41.02
N THR A 277 -14.70 -7.24 40.14
CA THR A 277 -16.02 -7.63 39.62
C THR A 277 -16.05 -7.28 38.13
N PRO A 278 -16.52 -8.16 37.23
CA PRO A 278 -16.66 -7.81 35.82
C PRO A 278 -17.43 -6.51 35.63
N ARG A 279 -16.84 -5.56 34.88
CA ARG A 279 -17.45 -4.27 34.55
C ARG A 279 -17.49 -4.09 33.04
N GLN A 280 -18.58 -3.53 32.52
CA GLN A 280 -18.73 -3.27 31.10
C GLN A 280 -17.87 -2.06 30.67
N VAL A 281 -17.19 -2.17 29.54
CA VAL A 281 -16.54 -1.04 28.86
C VAL A 281 -17.59 -0.33 28.01
N THR A 282 -18.00 0.87 28.43
CA THR A 282 -19.05 1.65 27.75
C THR A 282 -18.52 2.61 26.70
N ALA A 283 -17.20 2.83 26.64
CA ALA A 283 -16.56 3.73 25.67
C ALA A 283 -16.42 3.12 24.27
N ILE A 284 -16.69 1.81 24.12
CA ILE A 284 -16.71 1.12 22.84
C ILE A 284 -18.16 0.89 22.46
N GLU A 285 -18.61 1.56 21.39
CA GLU A 285 -19.93 1.36 20.81
C GLU A 285 -19.88 0.28 19.72
N GLY A 286 -20.96 -0.49 19.59
CA GLY A 286 -21.07 -1.59 18.61
C GLY A 286 -20.66 -2.95 19.17
N ARG A 287 -20.74 -3.98 18.32
CA ARG A 287 -20.44 -5.37 18.69
C ARG A 287 -18.93 -5.61 18.68
N VAL A 288 -18.36 -5.89 19.86
CA VAL A 288 -16.96 -6.31 20.00
C VAL A 288 -16.82 -7.76 19.54
N LEU A 289 -15.86 -8.01 18.65
CA LEU A 289 -15.62 -9.33 18.08
C LEU A 289 -14.38 -10.01 18.66
N PHE A 290 -13.35 -9.23 18.96
CA PHE A 290 -12.11 -9.73 19.55
C PHE A 290 -11.35 -8.60 20.22
N ILE A 291 -10.53 -8.96 21.20
CA ILE A 291 -9.63 -8.04 21.89
C ILE A 291 -8.28 -8.75 22.09
N SER A 292 -7.22 -7.97 21.92
CA SER A 292 -5.85 -8.37 22.18
C SER A 292 -5.13 -7.20 22.87
N GLY A 293 -3.93 -7.43 23.36
CA GLY A 293 -3.12 -6.35 23.88
C GLY A 293 -1.83 -6.82 24.52
N CYS A 294 -0.97 -5.84 24.80
CA CYS A 294 0.17 -6.00 25.68
C CYS A 294 -0.14 -5.41 27.06
N ALA A 295 0.79 -5.46 28.01
CA ALA A 295 0.61 -5.03 29.40
C ALA A 295 -0.30 -3.83 29.56
N GLU A 296 0.05 -2.74 28.88
CA GLU A 296 -0.59 -1.46 29.09
C GLU A 296 -1.33 -0.95 27.85
N ALA A 297 -1.29 -1.64 26.71
CA ALA A 297 -2.05 -1.29 25.51
C ALA A 297 -3.12 -2.34 25.19
N LYS A 298 -4.28 -1.93 24.72
CA LYS A 298 -5.34 -2.83 24.25
C LYS A 298 -5.78 -2.43 22.87
N ILE A 299 -6.09 -3.45 22.07
CA ILE A 299 -6.55 -3.34 20.70
C ILE A 299 -7.84 -4.14 20.61
N VAL A 300 -8.93 -3.52 20.15
CA VAL A 300 -10.25 -4.15 20.06
C VAL A 300 -10.80 -4.02 18.65
N GLY A 301 -11.38 -5.10 18.13
CA GLY A 301 -12.11 -5.09 16.87
C GLY A 301 -13.61 -5.01 17.09
N VAL A 302 -14.25 -4.07 16.41
CA VAL A 302 -15.69 -3.81 16.46
C VAL A 302 -16.28 -3.95 15.06
N GLY A 303 -17.39 -4.68 14.93
CA GLY A 303 -18.11 -4.82 13.66
C GLY A 303 -19.21 -5.88 13.72
N GLU A 304 -19.54 -6.46 12.58
CA GLU A 304 -20.71 -7.33 12.39
C GLU A 304 -20.32 -8.62 11.65
N ALA A 305 -21.13 -9.68 11.77
CA ALA A 305 -20.96 -10.95 11.03
C ALA A 305 -19.51 -11.50 11.06
N ASP A 306 -18.89 -11.50 12.25
CA ASP A 306 -17.52 -11.95 12.52
C ASP A 306 -16.39 -11.13 11.87
N LYS A 307 -16.71 -9.95 11.35
CA LYS A 307 -15.75 -9.03 10.74
C LYS A 307 -15.76 -7.67 11.43
N ALA A 308 -14.62 -7.25 11.93
CA ALA A 308 -14.47 -5.93 12.52
C ALA A 308 -14.28 -4.89 11.40
N SER A 309 -15.20 -3.93 11.27
CA SER A 309 -15.04 -2.81 10.36
C SER A 309 -14.14 -1.71 10.93
N LYS A 310 -13.90 -1.74 12.25
CA LYS A 310 -13.07 -0.79 12.98
C LYS A 310 -12.19 -1.48 14.00
N ILE A 311 -10.97 -0.96 14.14
CA ILE A 311 -10.05 -1.32 15.22
C ILE A 311 -9.85 -0.10 16.11
N PHE A 312 -10.04 -0.25 17.41
CA PHE A 312 -9.73 0.79 18.39
C PHE A 312 -8.56 0.36 19.28
N ALA A 313 -7.80 1.33 19.75
CA ALA A 313 -6.66 1.15 20.64
C ALA A 313 -6.75 2.08 21.85
N TRP A 314 -6.27 1.66 23.02
CA TRP A 314 -6.08 2.53 24.17
C TRP A 314 -4.96 2.02 25.08
N GLY A 315 -4.56 2.87 26.02
CA GLY A 315 -3.53 2.61 27.00
C GLY A 315 -2.19 3.22 26.63
N LYS A 316 -1.08 2.62 27.06
CA LYS A 316 0.26 3.20 26.90
C LYS A 316 0.85 2.94 25.51
N ASN A 317 1.33 3.99 24.87
CA ASN A 317 1.77 3.96 23.48
C ASN A 317 3.29 3.83 23.31
N ILE A 318 3.81 2.80 23.97
CA ILE A 318 5.24 2.44 23.94
C ILE A 318 5.60 1.80 22.60
N ASP A 319 6.70 2.26 21.98
CA ASP A 319 7.18 1.82 20.67
C ASP A 319 6.06 1.82 19.60
N GLY A 320 5.06 2.70 19.69
CA GLY A 320 3.98 2.73 18.69
C GLY A 320 2.87 1.68 18.87
N ALA A 321 2.80 0.98 20.00
CA ALA A 321 1.88 -0.16 20.22
C ALA A 321 0.40 0.13 19.91
N LEU A 322 -0.06 1.39 19.94
CA LEU A 322 -1.44 1.75 19.61
C LEU A 322 -1.71 1.92 18.11
N GLY A 323 -0.69 2.17 17.29
CA GLY A 323 -0.87 2.32 15.84
C GLY A 323 -1.53 3.64 15.41
N ASP A 324 -1.65 4.62 16.32
CA ASP A 324 -2.32 5.90 16.12
C ASP A 324 -1.39 7.01 15.55
N GLY A 325 -0.13 6.68 15.28
CA GLY A 325 0.90 7.59 14.81
C GLY A 325 1.57 8.45 15.89
N LYS A 326 1.19 8.32 17.17
CA LYS A 326 1.71 9.17 18.26
C LYS A 326 2.72 8.48 19.17
N GLY A 327 2.94 7.17 18.99
CA GLY A 327 3.80 6.41 19.89
C GLY A 327 5.26 6.79 19.79
N VAL A 328 5.98 6.59 20.88
CA VAL A 328 7.39 6.98 21.05
C VAL A 328 8.23 5.79 21.48
N ALA A 329 9.55 5.87 21.26
CA ALA A 329 10.46 4.82 21.70
C ALA A 329 10.37 4.59 23.22
N ASN A 330 10.51 3.33 23.64
CA ASN A 330 10.52 2.93 25.06
C ASN A 330 11.55 3.69 25.93
N SER A 331 12.63 4.22 25.34
CA SER A 331 13.61 5.04 26.06
C SER A 331 13.14 6.47 26.38
N SER A 332 11.96 6.87 25.91
CA SER A 332 11.39 8.20 26.19
C SER A 332 11.06 8.36 27.67
N SER A 333 11.33 9.54 28.22
CA SER A 333 10.90 9.92 29.58
C SER A 333 9.40 10.22 29.67
N ASP A 334 8.76 10.49 28.53
CA ASP A 334 7.34 10.81 28.44
C ASP A 334 6.71 9.92 27.36
N ILE A 335 5.99 8.87 27.80
CA ILE A 335 5.32 7.92 26.92
C ILE A 335 3.82 8.28 26.93
N PRO A 336 3.22 8.58 25.77
CA PRO A 336 1.82 8.96 25.70
C PRO A 336 0.91 7.82 26.15
N VAL A 337 -0.17 8.17 26.83
CA VAL A 337 -1.21 7.26 27.28
C VAL A 337 -2.55 7.75 26.76
N GLU A 338 -3.21 6.91 25.97
CA GLU A 338 -4.57 7.16 25.49
C GLU A 338 -5.56 6.54 26.46
N TYR A 339 -6.21 7.36 27.29
CA TYR A 339 -7.17 6.86 28.27
C TYR A 339 -8.49 6.43 27.63
N THR A 340 -8.87 7.05 26.52
CA THR A 340 -10.06 6.69 25.76
C THR A 340 -9.70 5.90 24.50
N PRO A 341 -10.53 4.94 24.06
CA PRO A 341 -10.33 4.26 22.79
C PRO A 341 -10.21 5.22 21.60
N VAL A 342 -9.12 5.10 20.85
CA VAL A 342 -8.85 5.83 19.60
C VAL A 342 -8.93 4.88 18.42
N GLU A 343 -9.49 5.33 17.29
CA GLU A 343 -9.57 4.51 16.08
C GLU A 343 -8.18 4.40 15.42
N VAL A 344 -7.77 3.17 15.08
CA VAL A 344 -6.53 2.90 14.35
C VAL A 344 -6.78 3.09 12.85
N LEU A 345 -6.02 3.98 12.21
CA LEU A 345 -6.18 4.29 10.80
C LEU A 345 -5.23 3.45 9.94
N PHE A 346 -5.79 2.77 8.93
CA PHE A 346 -5.04 1.92 8.02
C PHE A 346 -4.74 2.62 6.68
N PRO A 347 -3.65 2.25 6.00
CA PRO A 347 -3.29 2.83 4.69
C PRO A 347 -4.36 2.65 3.61
N LYS A 348 -5.15 1.57 3.69
CA LYS A 348 -6.27 1.30 2.78
C LYS A 348 -7.59 1.52 3.50
N GLN A 349 -8.53 2.14 2.78
CA GLN A 349 -9.90 2.37 3.27
C GLN A 349 -10.79 1.17 2.97
N GLY A 350 -11.86 1.00 3.76
CA GLY A 350 -12.87 -0.04 3.54
C GLY A 350 -12.42 -1.46 3.89
N LEU A 351 -11.37 -1.61 4.70
CA LEU A 351 -10.92 -2.90 5.21
C LEU A 351 -11.89 -3.44 6.27
N ASN A 352 -12.07 -4.75 6.29
CA ASN A 352 -12.67 -5.47 7.41
C ASN A 352 -11.66 -6.47 7.95
N PHE A 353 -11.64 -6.68 9.26
CA PHE A 353 -10.65 -7.50 9.95
C PHE A 353 -11.27 -8.75 10.55
N THR A 354 -10.57 -9.87 10.38
CA THR A 354 -10.99 -11.17 10.91
C THR A 354 -10.24 -11.57 12.17
N MET A 355 -9.03 -11.05 12.38
CA MET A 355 -8.21 -11.33 13.56
C MET A 355 -7.30 -10.16 13.92
N ILE A 356 -6.97 -10.07 15.21
CA ILE A 356 -5.85 -9.30 15.73
C ILE A 356 -5.02 -10.17 16.67
N GLY A 357 -3.74 -9.87 16.80
CA GLY A 357 -2.86 -10.45 17.80
C GLY A 357 -1.82 -9.44 18.26
N SER A 358 -1.51 -9.41 19.55
CA SER A 358 -0.54 -8.48 20.13
C SER A 358 0.55 -9.24 20.87
N GLY A 359 1.79 -8.84 20.63
CA GLY A 359 2.94 -9.23 21.45
C GLY A 359 3.22 -8.18 22.52
N GLN A 360 4.48 -8.00 22.93
CA GLN A 360 4.83 -7.15 24.09
C GLN A 360 4.62 -5.65 23.86
N ALA A 361 4.76 -5.19 22.62
CA ALA A 361 4.56 -3.79 22.25
C ALA A 361 4.29 -3.63 20.75
N TYR A 362 3.76 -4.68 20.12
CA TYR A 362 3.43 -4.69 18.70
C TYR A 362 2.13 -5.44 18.48
N THR A 363 1.47 -5.16 17.37
CA THR A 363 0.19 -5.75 17.01
C THR A 363 0.17 -6.13 15.54
N MET A 364 -0.58 -7.18 15.26
CA MET A 364 -0.93 -7.70 13.96
C MET A 364 -2.44 -7.57 13.76
N ALA A 365 -2.89 -7.18 12.57
CA ALA A 365 -4.29 -7.17 12.18
C ALA A 365 -4.47 -7.79 10.79
N LEU A 366 -5.25 -8.87 10.73
CA LEU A 366 -5.52 -9.60 9.49
C LEU A 366 -6.85 -9.11 8.89
N ALA A 367 -6.77 -8.56 7.69
CA ALA A 367 -7.92 -8.17 6.89
C ALA A 367 -8.55 -9.38 6.18
N ASP A 368 -9.84 -9.29 5.88
CA ASP A 368 -10.64 -10.36 5.27
C ASP A 368 -10.26 -10.66 3.81
N ASN A 369 -9.60 -9.71 3.15
CA ASN A 369 -8.97 -9.91 1.83
C ASN A 369 -7.67 -10.73 1.91
N GLY A 370 -7.15 -10.99 3.12
CA GLY A 370 -5.91 -11.73 3.38
C GLY A 370 -4.67 -10.85 3.55
N GLU A 371 -4.82 -9.53 3.57
CA GLU A 371 -3.72 -8.61 3.88
C GLU A 371 -3.45 -8.59 5.39
N LEU A 372 -2.17 -8.65 5.76
CA LEU A 372 -1.75 -8.62 7.16
C LEU A 372 -1.03 -7.29 7.43
N TYR A 373 -1.54 -6.56 8.41
CA TYR A 373 -0.96 -5.30 8.87
C TYR A 373 -0.25 -5.48 10.20
N ALA A 374 0.85 -4.75 10.40
CA ALA A 374 1.64 -4.75 11.61
C ALA A 374 1.98 -3.33 12.07
N TRP A 375 2.08 -3.11 13.36
CA TRP A 375 2.63 -1.87 13.95
C TRP A 375 3.19 -2.13 15.33
N GLY A 376 3.95 -1.17 15.85
CA GLY A 376 4.58 -1.21 17.15
C GLY A 376 6.06 -1.58 17.10
N ARG A 377 6.57 -2.19 18.17
CA ARG A 377 7.96 -2.61 18.31
C ARG A 377 8.41 -3.56 17.18
N ASN A 378 9.62 -3.33 16.67
CA ASN A 378 10.23 -4.14 15.62
C ASN A 378 11.69 -4.55 15.90
N ARG A 379 12.17 -4.48 17.14
CA ARG A 379 13.60 -4.70 17.48
C ARG A 379 14.06 -6.15 17.30
N GLY A 380 13.13 -7.10 17.20
CA GLY A 380 13.33 -8.50 16.85
C GLY A 380 12.94 -8.84 15.42
N GLY A 381 12.44 -7.87 14.64
CA GLY A 381 11.84 -8.10 13.34
C GLY A 381 10.38 -8.56 13.41
N GLU A 382 9.71 -8.35 14.54
CA GLU A 382 8.36 -8.85 14.84
C GLU A 382 7.31 -8.38 13.84
N LEU A 383 7.51 -7.23 13.19
CA LEU A 383 6.58 -6.68 12.21
C LEU A 383 6.64 -7.39 10.85
N GLY A 384 7.69 -8.17 10.57
CA GLY A 384 7.77 -8.91 9.31
C GLY A 384 7.90 -8.01 8.07
N ASN A 385 8.44 -6.80 8.23
CA ASN A 385 8.58 -5.77 7.18
C ASN A 385 9.90 -5.84 6.41
N CYS A 386 10.59 -6.96 6.50
CA CYS A 386 11.78 -7.31 5.71
C CYS A 386 12.93 -6.29 5.77
N VAL A 387 12.97 -5.46 6.82
CA VAL A 387 14.07 -4.50 7.05
C VAL A 387 15.33 -5.20 7.53
N GLU A 388 16.48 -4.62 7.21
CA GLU A 388 17.76 -5.09 7.76
C GLU A 388 17.84 -4.82 9.25
N GLU A 389 18.63 -5.63 9.96
CA GLU A 389 18.67 -5.65 11.42
C GLU A 389 19.04 -4.29 12.05
N GLU A 390 19.87 -3.49 11.37
CA GLU A 390 20.25 -2.15 11.84
C GLU A 390 19.12 -1.11 11.81
N PHE A 391 18.06 -1.35 11.03
CA PHE A 391 16.89 -0.46 10.90
C PHE A 391 15.68 -0.94 11.71
N MET A 392 15.82 -2.03 12.46
CA MET A 392 14.77 -2.61 13.30
C MET A 392 14.47 -1.73 14.53
N THR A 393 13.52 -0.82 14.37
CA THR A 393 13.11 0.13 15.41
C THR A 393 11.67 -0.12 15.86
N PHE A 394 10.73 0.71 15.44
CA PHE A 394 9.30 0.56 15.68
C PHE A 394 8.50 1.36 14.64
N GLU A 395 7.25 0.97 14.42
CA GLU A 395 6.32 1.66 13.52
C GLU A 395 5.13 2.18 14.32
N SER A 396 4.87 3.48 14.29
CA SER A 396 3.75 4.06 15.04
C SER A 396 2.41 3.98 14.30
N LYS A 397 2.39 3.49 13.05
CA LYS A 397 1.20 3.32 12.22
C LYS A 397 1.20 1.92 11.57
N PRO A 398 0.02 1.37 11.20
CA PRO A 398 -0.06 0.10 10.48
C PRO A 398 0.71 0.12 9.14
N ILE A 399 1.57 -0.86 8.96
CA ILE A 399 2.29 -1.16 7.71
C ILE A 399 1.93 -2.57 7.22
N LEU A 400 2.15 -2.86 5.93
CA LEU A 400 1.85 -4.18 5.36
C LEU A 400 3.01 -5.17 5.65
N VAL A 401 2.67 -6.38 6.08
CA VAL A 401 3.66 -7.45 6.36
C VAL A 401 4.16 -8.09 5.06
N GLY A 402 5.45 -8.45 5.02
CA GLY A 402 6.06 -9.18 3.90
C GLY A 402 6.54 -8.29 2.75
N VAL A 403 6.33 -6.98 2.86
CA VAL A 403 6.84 -5.96 1.94
C VAL A 403 8.11 -5.37 2.53
N LYS A 404 9.19 -5.28 1.75
CA LYS A 404 10.38 -4.53 2.17
C LYS A 404 9.99 -3.07 2.30
N ASN A 405 10.33 -2.41 3.39
CA ASN A 405 10.12 -0.95 3.51
C ASN A 405 10.80 -0.13 2.38
N ASP A 406 11.68 -0.74 1.57
CA ASP A 406 12.20 -0.15 0.32
C ASP A 406 11.09 0.06 -0.75
N ASP A 407 10.01 -0.73 -0.73
CA ASP A 407 8.86 -0.60 -1.64
C ASP A 407 7.86 0.48 -1.18
N ILE A 408 7.92 0.91 0.08
CA ILE A 408 7.10 2.03 0.62
C ILE A 408 7.74 3.39 0.27
N GLU A 409 9.04 3.41 -0.05
CA GLU A 409 9.73 4.58 -0.62
C GLU A 409 9.54 4.66 -2.16
N GLU A 410 8.91 3.70 -2.84
CA GLU A 410 8.63 3.84 -4.28
C GLU A 410 7.34 4.61 -4.59
N GLN A 411 6.24 4.45 -3.83
CA GLN A 411 4.97 5.10 -4.15
C GLN A 411 4.22 5.60 -2.91
N LEU A 412 4.07 6.91 -2.77
CA LEU A 412 3.30 7.54 -1.68
C LEU A 412 1.95 8.07 -2.17
N THR A 413 0.87 7.79 -1.45
CA THR A 413 -0.46 8.38 -1.71
C THR A 413 -0.90 9.21 -0.51
N PHE A 414 -1.22 10.49 -0.71
CA PHE A 414 -1.56 11.40 0.39
C PHE A 414 -2.37 12.61 -0.08
N ASP A 415 -2.97 13.33 0.87
CA ASP A 415 -3.66 14.60 0.65
C ASP A 415 -2.83 15.79 1.17
N ALA A 416 -3.32 17.01 0.90
CA ALA A 416 -2.66 18.25 1.32
C ALA A 416 -2.50 18.42 2.85
N ASN A 417 -3.31 17.73 3.66
CA ASN A 417 -3.26 17.82 5.12
C ASN A 417 -2.24 16.84 5.72
N ASN A 418 -1.83 15.82 4.96
CA ASN A 418 -1.01 14.71 5.43
C ASN A 418 0.24 14.47 4.57
N ILE A 419 0.96 15.54 4.21
CA ILE A 419 2.20 15.44 3.41
C ILE A 419 3.28 14.70 4.24
N PRO A 420 3.75 13.50 3.83
CA PRO A 420 4.69 12.69 4.61
C PRO A 420 6.09 13.32 4.68
N SER A 421 6.77 13.18 5.82
CA SER A 421 8.18 13.61 5.96
C SER A 421 9.17 12.75 5.17
N THR A 422 8.78 11.53 4.77
CA THR A 422 9.58 10.60 3.96
C THR A 422 9.59 10.91 2.47
N LEU A 423 8.82 11.92 2.03
CA LEU A 423 8.66 12.32 0.63
C LEU A 423 9.96 12.54 -0.17
N PRO A 424 11.07 13.08 0.39
CA PRO A 424 12.32 13.24 -0.36
C PRO A 424 12.87 11.96 -0.99
N LYS A 425 12.45 10.79 -0.51
CA LYS A 425 12.92 9.49 -1.02
C LYS A 425 11.94 8.82 -1.98
N ALA A 426 10.75 9.39 -2.16
CA ALA A 426 9.69 8.81 -2.99
C ALA A 426 10.10 8.71 -4.48
N LYS A 427 9.88 7.56 -5.13
CA LYS A 427 9.97 7.46 -6.60
C LYS A 427 8.67 7.87 -7.31
N LYS A 428 7.53 7.77 -6.65
CA LYS A 428 6.22 8.09 -7.19
C LYS A 428 5.34 8.68 -6.12
N ILE A 429 4.56 9.67 -6.49
CA ILE A 429 3.57 10.27 -5.60
C ILE A 429 2.21 10.30 -6.29
N ILE A 430 1.16 9.96 -5.54
CA ILE A 430 -0.24 10.07 -5.95
C ILE A 430 -0.90 11.08 -5.02
N LEU A 431 -1.27 12.23 -5.58
CA LEU A 431 -1.92 13.28 -4.83
C LEU A 431 -3.44 13.04 -4.83
N THR A 432 -4.07 13.21 -3.66
CA THR A 432 -5.52 13.04 -3.49
C THR A 432 -6.12 14.23 -2.73
N GLY A 433 -7.45 14.36 -2.73
CA GLY A 433 -8.14 15.41 -1.97
C GLY A 433 -8.03 16.79 -2.62
N THR A 434 -8.12 17.86 -1.82
CA THR A 434 -8.18 19.24 -2.32
C THR A 434 -6.85 19.97 -2.15
N TRP A 435 -6.34 20.56 -3.23
CA TRP A 435 -5.04 21.23 -3.31
C TRP A 435 -5.17 22.68 -3.76
N GLY A 436 -4.38 23.57 -3.17
CA GLY A 436 -4.15 24.92 -3.69
C GLY A 436 -2.68 25.32 -3.64
N THR A 437 -2.39 26.55 -4.05
CA THR A 437 -1.01 27.09 -4.15
C THR A 437 -0.21 26.93 -2.85
N ALA A 438 -0.83 27.17 -1.69
CA ALA A 438 -0.16 27.02 -0.39
C ALA A 438 0.17 25.56 -0.06
N ASP A 439 -0.64 24.61 -0.53
CA ASP A 439 -0.45 23.18 -0.31
C ASP A 439 0.69 22.66 -1.20
N PHE A 440 0.76 23.12 -2.45
CA PHE A 440 1.87 22.87 -3.35
C PHE A 440 3.19 23.52 -2.89
N SER A 441 3.14 24.67 -2.24
CA SER A 441 4.31 25.29 -1.58
C SER A 441 4.89 24.39 -0.49
N LYS A 442 4.03 23.80 0.35
CA LYS A 442 4.44 22.81 1.36
C LYS A 442 5.01 21.56 0.70
N LEU A 443 4.35 21.03 -0.34
CA LEU A 443 4.85 19.87 -1.10
C LEU A 443 6.26 20.11 -1.65
N SER A 444 6.48 21.26 -2.30
CA SER A 444 7.80 21.61 -2.85
C SER A 444 8.87 21.66 -1.75
N THR A 445 8.55 22.22 -0.59
CA THR A 445 9.47 22.29 0.54
C THR A 445 9.79 20.90 1.08
N THR A 446 8.77 20.05 1.24
CA THR A 446 8.93 18.69 1.78
C THR A 446 9.61 17.74 0.80
N LEU A 447 9.49 17.95 -0.53
CA LEU A 447 10.26 17.21 -1.54
C LEU A 447 11.78 17.47 -1.43
N GLY A 448 12.18 18.52 -0.72
CA GLY A 448 13.55 19.01 -0.72
C GLY A 448 13.90 19.77 -2.00
N ASN A 449 12.90 20.20 -2.78
CA ASN A 449 13.14 21.04 -3.95
C ASN A 449 13.52 22.46 -3.50
N ASN A 450 14.41 23.08 -4.27
CA ASN A 450 14.85 24.47 -4.05
C ASN A 450 15.64 24.68 -2.74
N VAL A 451 16.25 23.62 -2.20
CA VAL A 451 17.10 23.68 -1.00
C VAL A 451 18.56 23.92 -1.41
N GLY A 452 19.24 24.87 -0.73
CA GLY A 452 20.66 25.18 -0.92
C GLY A 452 20.97 26.29 -1.94
N ILE A 453 22.24 26.72 -1.98
CA ILE A 453 22.79 27.66 -2.97
C ILE A 453 24.04 26.98 -3.58
N PRO A 454 24.01 26.50 -4.83
CA PRO A 454 22.90 26.56 -5.79
C PRO A 454 21.73 25.63 -5.43
N PRO A 455 20.50 25.88 -5.96
CA PRO A 455 19.33 25.05 -5.67
C PRO A 455 19.55 23.60 -6.09
N VAL A 456 19.36 22.67 -5.16
CA VAL A 456 19.32 21.23 -5.44
C VAL A 456 17.84 20.81 -5.49
N GLY A 457 17.48 20.04 -6.52
CA GLY A 457 16.16 19.44 -6.65
C GLY A 457 16.19 17.95 -6.32
N ASN A 458 15.01 17.38 -6.10
CA ASN A 458 14.84 15.96 -5.82
C ASN A 458 15.37 15.09 -6.98
N ASN A 459 16.12 14.02 -6.66
CA ASN A 459 16.71 13.13 -7.67
C ASN A 459 16.14 11.71 -7.63
N THR A 460 15.09 11.48 -6.83
CA THR A 460 14.47 10.16 -6.62
C THR A 460 13.10 10.06 -7.29
N LEU A 461 12.34 11.16 -7.34
CA LEU A 461 10.99 11.20 -7.87
C LEU A 461 10.95 11.03 -9.39
N GLU A 462 10.34 9.94 -9.84
CA GLU A 462 10.17 9.52 -11.24
C GLU A 462 8.75 9.77 -11.79
N GLU A 463 7.71 9.70 -10.95
CA GLU A 463 6.31 9.89 -11.38
C GLU A 463 5.49 10.76 -10.40
N VAL A 464 4.70 11.69 -10.93
CA VAL A 464 3.68 12.44 -10.18
C VAL A 464 2.31 12.16 -10.78
N ASP A 465 1.38 11.64 -9.98
CA ASP A 465 -0.01 11.40 -10.37
C ASP A 465 -0.94 12.39 -9.66
N MET A 466 -1.50 13.33 -10.41
CA MET A 466 -2.49 14.31 -9.93
C MET A 466 -3.90 14.01 -10.45
N SER A 467 -4.14 12.84 -11.06
CA SER A 467 -5.42 12.52 -11.69
C SER A 467 -6.61 12.48 -10.71
N ALA A 468 -6.33 12.29 -9.41
CA ALA A 468 -7.32 12.16 -8.34
C ALA A 468 -7.48 13.41 -7.45
N ILE A 469 -6.86 14.55 -7.79
CA ILE A 469 -7.00 15.78 -7.00
C ILE A 469 -8.20 16.63 -7.44
N THR A 470 -8.67 17.45 -6.50
CA THR A 470 -9.49 18.63 -6.77
C THR A 470 -8.64 19.87 -6.51
N LEU A 471 -8.72 20.88 -7.36
CA LEU A 471 -7.98 22.12 -7.24
C LEU A 471 -8.87 23.25 -6.70
N LYS A 472 -8.28 24.09 -5.85
CA LYS A 472 -8.84 25.41 -5.52
C LYS A 472 -8.72 26.32 -6.74
N GLU A 473 -9.66 27.23 -6.92
CA GLU A 473 -9.62 28.21 -8.01
C GLU A 473 -8.31 29.02 -7.99
N ASN A 474 -7.79 29.34 -9.18
CA ASN A 474 -6.57 30.10 -9.40
C ASN A 474 -5.29 29.49 -8.78
N THR A 475 -5.20 28.16 -8.71
CA THR A 475 -4.02 27.47 -8.16
C THR A 475 -2.78 27.67 -9.04
N SER A 476 -1.64 27.98 -8.43
CA SER A 476 -0.35 28.21 -9.11
C SER A 476 0.66 27.11 -8.74
N LEU A 477 1.39 26.59 -9.73
CA LEU A 477 2.59 25.76 -9.50
C LEU A 477 3.89 26.60 -9.44
N TYR A 478 3.78 27.91 -9.55
CA TYR A 478 4.79 28.86 -9.12
C TYR A 478 4.49 29.29 -7.68
N VAL A 479 5.34 28.87 -6.75
CA VAL A 479 5.08 28.94 -5.31
C VAL A 479 6.18 29.71 -4.58
N SER A 480 5.83 30.30 -3.44
CA SER A 480 6.82 30.82 -2.50
C SER A 480 7.45 29.66 -1.73
N VAL A 481 8.78 29.60 -1.69
CA VAL A 481 9.57 28.59 -0.96
C VAL A 481 10.63 29.34 -0.14
N GLY A 482 10.38 29.54 1.15
CA GLY A 482 11.26 30.35 2.01
C GLY A 482 11.33 31.82 1.57
N ILE A 483 12.53 32.31 1.23
CA ILE A 483 12.77 33.69 0.81
C ILE A 483 12.73 33.90 -0.71
N SER A 484 12.47 32.85 -1.50
CA SER A 484 12.41 32.92 -2.96
C SER A 484 11.12 32.33 -3.52
N ASN A 485 10.83 32.58 -4.79
CA ASN A 485 9.76 31.93 -5.52
C ASN A 485 10.35 30.92 -6.50
N ALA A 486 9.70 29.77 -6.66
CA ALA A 486 10.18 28.70 -7.52
C ALA A 486 9.01 27.82 -8.01
N GLY A 487 9.28 27.02 -9.04
CA GLY A 487 8.38 25.96 -9.47
C GLY A 487 8.34 24.79 -8.48
N VAL A 488 7.17 24.18 -8.33
CA VAL A 488 6.94 23.07 -7.37
C VAL A 488 7.85 21.87 -7.62
N PHE A 489 8.06 21.49 -8.87
CA PHE A 489 8.89 20.34 -9.27
C PHE A 489 10.22 20.76 -9.90
N LYS A 490 10.61 22.03 -9.72
CA LYS A 490 11.87 22.54 -10.25
C LYS A 490 13.05 21.70 -9.76
N GLY A 491 13.85 21.23 -10.71
CA GLY A 491 15.04 20.41 -10.45
C GLY A 491 14.77 18.95 -10.13
N CYS A 492 13.53 18.45 -10.29
CA CYS A 492 13.23 17.03 -10.18
C CYS A 492 13.85 16.24 -11.35
N LYS A 493 15.15 15.94 -11.28
CA LYS A 493 15.92 15.44 -12.43
C LYS A 493 15.50 14.04 -12.89
N ALA A 494 15.01 13.22 -11.97
CA ALA A 494 14.54 11.87 -12.25
C ALA A 494 13.09 11.80 -12.77
N LEU A 495 12.35 12.91 -12.73
CA LEU A 495 10.93 12.95 -13.05
C LEU A 495 10.71 12.68 -14.54
N LYS A 496 10.04 11.58 -14.86
CA LYS A 496 9.78 11.11 -16.24
C LYS A 496 8.35 11.38 -16.68
N VAL A 497 7.40 11.26 -15.75
CA VAL A 497 5.96 11.28 -16.06
C VAL A 497 5.21 12.14 -15.05
N ILE A 498 4.33 13.00 -15.57
CA ILE A 498 3.36 13.74 -14.77
C ILE A 498 1.98 13.49 -15.36
N LYS A 499 1.08 12.89 -14.59
CA LYS A 499 -0.33 12.80 -14.93
C LYS A 499 -1.03 14.01 -14.35
N MET A 500 -1.44 14.91 -15.23
CA MET A 500 -2.22 16.09 -14.85
C MET A 500 -3.62 15.69 -14.35
N PRO A 501 -4.30 16.55 -13.58
CA PRO A 501 -5.70 16.36 -13.18
C PRO A 501 -6.66 16.20 -14.37
N SER A 502 -7.94 15.95 -14.08
CA SER A 502 -8.98 15.97 -15.11
C SER A 502 -9.01 17.31 -15.85
N ARG A 503 -9.58 17.34 -17.06
CA ARG A 503 -9.67 18.56 -17.89
C ARG A 503 -10.31 19.74 -17.16
N GLU A 504 -11.34 19.47 -16.36
CA GLU A 504 -12.05 20.48 -15.55
C GLU A 504 -11.17 21.02 -14.42
N GLU A 505 -10.41 20.15 -13.76
CA GLU A 505 -9.51 20.57 -12.69
C GLU A 505 -8.28 21.30 -13.25
N CYS A 506 -7.72 20.86 -14.38
CA CYS A 506 -6.63 21.55 -15.07
C CYS A 506 -6.96 23.02 -15.40
N ALA A 507 -8.22 23.34 -15.68
CA ALA A 507 -8.66 24.71 -15.93
C ALA A 507 -8.47 25.62 -14.71
N LYS A 508 -8.33 25.09 -13.50
CA LYS A 508 -8.11 25.88 -12.27
C LYS A 508 -6.65 26.28 -12.05
N PHE A 509 -5.72 25.77 -12.84
CA PHE A 509 -4.33 26.24 -12.82
C PHE A 509 -4.22 27.64 -13.46
N SER A 510 -3.60 28.59 -12.74
CA SER A 510 -3.42 29.97 -13.18
C SER A 510 -2.00 30.27 -13.72
N ASN A 511 -1.00 29.50 -13.27
CA ASN A 511 0.40 29.76 -13.58
C ASN A 511 1.27 28.50 -13.44
N LEU A 512 2.08 28.21 -14.46
CA LEU A 512 3.02 27.09 -14.50
C LEU A 512 4.49 27.54 -14.57
N LYS A 513 4.77 28.83 -14.36
CA LYS A 513 6.12 29.38 -14.37
C LYS A 513 7.08 28.55 -13.53
N ASP A 514 8.23 28.23 -14.11
CA ASP A 514 9.31 27.43 -13.53
C ASP A 514 8.91 26.01 -13.08
N ALA A 515 7.66 25.55 -13.26
CA ALA A 515 7.10 24.38 -12.58
C ALA A 515 7.94 23.10 -12.77
N PHE A 516 8.49 22.90 -13.97
CA PHE A 516 9.29 21.73 -14.35
C PHE A 516 10.68 22.13 -14.85
N TRP A 517 11.15 23.33 -14.53
CA TRP A 517 12.49 23.80 -14.91
C TRP A 517 13.55 22.82 -14.36
N LEU A 518 14.50 22.38 -15.21
CA LEU A 518 15.54 21.39 -14.89
C LEU A 518 15.04 19.95 -14.62
N CYS A 519 13.83 19.59 -15.06
CA CYS A 519 13.37 18.20 -15.07
C CYS A 519 13.93 17.44 -16.28
N THR A 520 15.24 17.12 -16.24
CA THR A 520 15.99 16.61 -17.39
C THR A 520 15.50 15.29 -17.98
N SER A 521 14.81 14.47 -17.19
CA SER A 521 14.26 13.17 -17.59
C SER A 521 12.78 13.19 -18.02
N LEU A 522 12.11 14.35 -17.98
CA LEU A 522 10.68 14.45 -18.31
C LEU A 522 10.49 14.15 -19.80
N GLU A 523 9.74 13.11 -20.15
CA GLU A 523 9.62 12.68 -21.56
C GLU A 523 8.40 13.28 -22.27
N THR A 524 7.26 13.35 -21.60
CA THR A 524 5.99 13.86 -22.14
C THR A 524 5.13 14.43 -21.03
N ILE A 525 4.23 15.35 -21.38
CA ILE A 525 3.18 15.86 -20.50
C ILE A 525 1.96 16.25 -21.33
N ASP A 526 0.76 16.07 -20.76
CA ASP A 526 -0.51 16.47 -21.38
C ASP A 526 -1.11 17.65 -20.60
N LEU A 527 -1.35 18.77 -21.30
CA LEU A 527 -1.91 19.99 -20.73
C LEU A 527 -3.38 20.19 -21.10
N ALA A 528 -4.10 19.12 -21.45
CA ALA A 528 -5.52 19.18 -21.77
C ALA A 528 -6.32 19.94 -20.69
N GLY A 529 -7.06 20.96 -21.11
CA GLY A 529 -7.91 21.76 -20.23
C GLY A 529 -7.24 22.88 -19.44
N CYS A 530 -5.92 23.08 -19.51
CA CYS A 530 -5.16 24.13 -18.81
C CYS A 530 -5.45 25.56 -19.34
N SER A 531 -6.71 25.90 -19.54
CA SER A 531 -7.19 27.08 -20.26
C SER A 531 -6.94 28.41 -19.55
N ASN A 532 -6.83 28.43 -18.21
CA ASN A 532 -6.59 29.65 -17.43
C ASN A 532 -5.11 29.88 -17.10
N VAL A 533 -4.19 29.04 -17.57
CA VAL A 533 -2.76 29.26 -17.38
C VAL A 533 -2.32 30.50 -18.14
N THR A 534 -1.76 31.48 -17.42
CA THR A 534 -1.35 32.78 -17.98
C THR A 534 0.14 32.87 -18.33
N SER A 535 0.98 32.03 -17.72
CA SER A 535 2.43 32.03 -17.95
C SER A 535 2.97 30.61 -18.03
N LEU A 536 3.79 30.40 -19.07
CA LEU A 536 4.63 29.24 -19.27
C LEU A 536 6.13 29.59 -19.15
N GLU A 537 6.48 30.75 -18.59
CA GLU A 537 7.87 31.20 -18.44
C GLU A 537 8.76 30.12 -17.78
N ASN A 538 9.86 29.75 -18.42
CA ASN A 538 10.80 28.67 -18.04
C ASN A 538 10.18 27.30 -17.72
N THR A 539 8.91 27.05 -18.04
CA THR A 539 8.16 25.91 -17.48
C THR A 539 8.85 24.58 -17.71
N PHE A 540 9.38 24.36 -18.93
CA PHE A 540 10.10 23.15 -19.33
C PHE A 540 11.56 23.42 -19.67
N SER A 541 12.12 24.58 -19.29
CA SER A 541 13.51 24.91 -19.59
C SER A 541 14.44 23.79 -19.09
N ASN A 542 15.40 23.36 -19.92
CA ASN A 542 16.30 22.23 -19.68
C ASN A 542 15.61 20.86 -19.43
N ALA A 543 14.37 20.65 -19.87
CA ALA A 543 13.77 19.32 -19.95
C ALA A 543 14.34 18.55 -21.16
N THR A 544 15.61 18.14 -21.07
CA THR A 544 16.37 17.62 -22.21
C THR A 544 15.80 16.35 -22.86
N ALA A 545 15.01 15.57 -22.12
CA ALA A 545 14.34 14.36 -22.62
C ALA A 545 12.92 14.61 -23.15
N LEU A 546 12.39 15.83 -23.06
CA LEU A 546 11.01 16.15 -23.42
C LEU A 546 10.83 16.07 -24.94
N LYS A 547 10.05 15.08 -25.41
CA LYS A 547 9.83 14.81 -26.83
C LYS A 547 8.65 15.59 -27.40
N GLN A 548 7.62 15.81 -26.59
CA GLN A 548 6.38 16.49 -26.96
C GLN A 548 5.62 17.01 -25.74
N VAL A 549 4.80 18.05 -25.95
CA VAL A 549 3.76 18.48 -25.02
C VAL A 549 2.41 18.37 -25.71
N ASN A 550 1.54 17.50 -25.18
CA ASN A 550 0.22 17.25 -25.74
C ASN A 550 -0.76 18.33 -25.30
N ASN A 551 -1.68 18.70 -26.21
CA ASN A 551 -2.78 19.63 -25.96
C ASN A 551 -2.37 21.02 -25.43
N LEU A 552 -1.14 21.48 -25.72
CA LEU A 552 -0.73 22.86 -25.38
C LEU A 552 -1.64 23.92 -26.04
N LYS A 553 -2.34 23.57 -27.12
CA LYS A 553 -3.37 24.40 -27.74
C LYS A 553 -4.54 24.78 -26.82
N ASP A 554 -4.79 23.99 -25.78
CA ASP A 554 -5.84 24.27 -24.78
C ASP A 554 -5.45 25.42 -23.84
N CYS A 555 -4.17 25.80 -23.76
CA CYS A 555 -3.65 26.88 -22.92
C CYS A 555 -3.93 28.28 -23.52
N VAL A 556 -5.21 28.60 -23.71
CA VAL A 556 -5.67 29.78 -24.46
C VAL A 556 -5.43 31.13 -23.78
N SER A 557 -5.14 31.15 -22.48
CA SER A 557 -4.91 32.38 -21.70
C SER A 557 -3.42 32.74 -21.55
N VAL A 558 -2.50 31.97 -22.13
CA VAL A 558 -1.06 32.20 -21.97
C VAL A 558 -0.65 33.52 -22.61
N THR A 559 0.06 34.37 -21.87
CA THR A 559 0.60 35.63 -22.39
C THR A 559 2.12 35.72 -22.33
N ASN A 560 2.77 34.79 -21.62
CA ASN A 560 4.22 34.76 -21.45
C ASN A 560 4.75 33.34 -21.70
N THR A 561 5.62 33.20 -22.70
CA THR A 561 6.30 31.94 -23.06
C THR A 561 7.82 32.07 -23.10
N ASN A 562 8.38 33.09 -22.43
CA ASN A 562 9.82 33.27 -22.38
C ASN A 562 10.50 32.01 -21.82
N ASP A 563 11.46 31.48 -22.57
CA ASP A 563 12.26 30.30 -22.22
C ASP A 563 11.44 29.03 -21.94
N ALA A 564 10.17 28.97 -22.38
CA ALA A 564 9.25 27.88 -22.02
C ALA A 564 9.80 26.48 -22.35
N PHE A 565 10.49 26.33 -23.50
CA PHE A 565 11.14 25.09 -23.94
C PHE A 565 12.65 25.28 -24.18
N TYR A 566 13.27 26.30 -23.60
CA TYR A 566 14.70 26.56 -23.79
C TYR A 566 15.54 25.33 -23.43
N MET A 567 16.44 24.90 -24.33
CA MET A 567 17.28 23.70 -24.19
C MET A 567 16.50 22.37 -24.07
N CYS A 568 15.28 22.28 -24.59
CA CYS A 568 14.58 20.99 -24.77
C CYS A 568 15.12 20.25 -26.01
N THR A 569 16.32 19.69 -25.90
CA THR A 569 17.05 19.12 -27.04
C THR A 569 16.38 17.92 -27.72
N ALA A 570 15.45 17.23 -27.05
CA ALA A 570 14.71 16.10 -27.61
C ALA A 570 13.32 16.48 -28.17
N LEU A 571 12.89 17.75 -28.06
CA LEU A 571 11.56 18.17 -28.47
C LEU A 571 11.42 18.07 -29.99
N GLU A 572 10.54 17.19 -30.49
CA GLU A 572 10.37 16.96 -31.93
C GLU A 572 9.16 17.70 -32.52
N LYS A 573 8.05 17.71 -31.77
CA LYS A 573 6.78 18.31 -32.19
C LYS A 573 6.17 19.13 -31.06
N ILE A 574 5.57 20.26 -31.40
CA ILE A 574 4.80 21.11 -30.48
C ILE A 574 3.51 21.63 -31.12
N GLU A 575 2.41 21.60 -30.39
CA GLU A 575 1.13 22.23 -30.79
C GLU A 575 1.00 23.60 -30.11
N LEU A 576 0.64 24.63 -30.86
CA LEU A 576 0.49 26.00 -30.35
C LEU A 576 -0.98 26.41 -30.23
N PRO A 577 -1.35 27.18 -29.19
CA PRO A 577 -2.69 27.74 -29.07
C PRO A 577 -2.94 28.80 -30.14
N ALA A 578 -4.21 29.18 -30.26
CA ALA A 578 -4.70 30.09 -31.30
C ALA A 578 -4.06 31.50 -31.31
N ILE A 579 -3.37 31.86 -30.22
CA ILE A 579 -2.78 33.17 -29.99
C ILE A 579 -1.29 33.21 -30.36
N PRO A 580 -0.77 34.37 -30.81
CA PRO A 580 0.66 34.57 -31.08
C PRO A 580 1.51 34.49 -29.81
N LEU A 581 2.13 33.33 -29.60
CA LEU A 581 3.10 33.07 -28.54
C LEU A 581 4.52 33.05 -29.11
N LEU A 582 5.21 34.19 -29.05
CA LEU A 582 6.59 34.34 -29.56
C LEU A 582 7.50 34.95 -28.49
N GLY A 583 7.51 34.33 -27.31
CA GLY A 583 8.40 34.67 -26.21
C GLY A 583 9.88 34.58 -26.60
N GLU A 584 10.73 35.26 -25.83
CA GLU A 584 12.19 35.16 -25.99
C GLU A 584 12.65 33.73 -25.67
N SER A 585 13.53 33.17 -26.50
CA SER A 585 14.10 31.81 -26.37
C SER A 585 13.07 30.68 -26.19
N MET A 586 11.80 30.87 -26.56
CA MET A 586 10.75 29.86 -26.36
C MET A 586 11.16 28.47 -26.88
N PHE A 587 11.81 28.40 -28.05
CA PHE A 587 12.37 27.19 -28.66
C PHE A 587 13.89 27.24 -28.77
N GLY A 588 14.55 28.06 -27.95
CA GLY A 588 15.99 28.23 -28.03
C GLY A 588 16.70 26.90 -27.76
N ASP A 589 17.71 26.57 -28.57
CA ASP A 589 18.49 25.33 -28.49
C ASP A 589 17.66 24.02 -28.53
N CYS A 590 16.45 24.03 -29.10
CA CYS A 590 15.64 22.82 -29.36
C CYS A 590 16.12 22.10 -30.63
N THR A 591 17.27 21.42 -30.55
CA THR A 591 17.97 20.89 -31.73
C THR A 591 17.25 19.74 -32.47
N ALA A 592 16.30 19.05 -31.83
CA ALA A 592 15.50 18.01 -32.46
C ALA A 592 14.15 18.50 -33.04
N LEU A 593 13.83 19.79 -32.91
CA LEU A 593 12.53 20.33 -33.32
C LEU A 593 12.34 20.18 -34.83
N LYS A 594 11.25 19.52 -35.24
CA LYS A 594 10.89 19.27 -36.64
C LYS A 594 9.55 19.87 -37.01
N THR A 595 8.62 19.98 -36.07
CA THR A 595 7.26 20.43 -36.37
C THR A 595 6.72 21.37 -35.30
N ILE A 596 6.28 22.54 -35.74
CA ILE A 596 5.47 23.46 -34.98
C ILE A 596 4.08 23.44 -35.63
N ASP A 597 3.14 22.78 -34.95
CA ASP A 597 1.75 22.73 -35.37
C ASP A 597 1.03 23.96 -34.80
N TRP A 598 0.76 24.93 -35.66
CA TRP A 598 0.05 26.15 -35.31
C TRP A 598 -1.29 26.27 -36.06
N THR A 599 -1.92 25.13 -36.33
CA THR A 599 -3.21 25.03 -37.04
C THR A 599 -4.32 25.85 -36.39
N GLU A 600 -4.30 26.05 -35.07
CA GLU A 600 -5.28 26.85 -34.32
C GLU A 600 -5.12 28.37 -34.49
N TYR A 601 -4.04 28.85 -35.14
CA TYR A 601 -3.77 30.28 -35.30
C TYR A 601 -4.97 31.04 -35.89
N LYS A 602 -5.49 32.04 -35.18
CA LYS A 602 -6.70 32.77 -35.62
C LYS A 602 -6.42 33.96 -36.54
N GLY A 603 -5.15 34.34 -36.73
CA GLY A 603 -4.80 35.45 -37.61
C GLY A 603 -4.80 35.04 -39.09
N THR A 604 -5.08 35.99 -39.98
CA THR A 604 -4.95 35.80 -41.43
C THR A 604 -3.63 36.34 -41.96
N THR A 605 -2.84 37.02 -41.13
CA THR A 605 -1.54 37.60 -41.47
C THR A 605 -0.47 37.11 -40.52
N ALA A 606 0.74 36.86 -41.01
CA ALA A 606 1.86 36.44 -40.18
C ALA A 606 2.14 37.49 -39.08
N PRO A 607 2.26 37.09 -37.80
CA PRO A 607 2.61 38.00 -36.73
C PRO A 607 4.07 38.44 -36.88
N LYS A 608 4.46 39.53 -36.19
CA LYS A 608 5.85 40.00 -36.23
C LYS A 608 6.81 38.89 -35.78
N PHE A 609 7.73 38.50 -36.66
CA PHE A 609 8.76 37.52 -36.34
C PHE A 609 9.69 38.02 -35.22
N ASN A 610 9.87 37.19 -34.19
CA ASN A 610 10.83 37.43 -33.11
C ASN A 610 12.02 36.47 -33.27
N PRO A 611 13.21 36.96 -33.68
CA PRO A 611 14.37 36.09 -33.89
C PRO A 611 14.86 35.44 -32.60
N LYS A 612 14.58 36.04 -31.43
CA LYS A 612 14.97 35.47 -30.14
C LYS A 612 14.20 34.19 -29.82
N THR A 613 13.01 33.98 -30.39
CA THR A 613 12.20 32.76 -30.16
C THR A 613 12.99 31.49 -30.50
N PHE A 614 13.85 31.56 -31.52
CA PHE A 614 14.68 30.46 -32.02
C PHE A 614 16.17 30.63 -31.69
N ARG A 615 16.49 31.27 -30.55
CA ARG A 615 17.87 31.51 -30.12
C ARG A 615 18.73 30.24 -30.26
N GLY A 616 19.92 30.36 -30.87
CA GLY A 616 20.84 29.24 -31.10
C GLY A 616 20.50 28.35 -32.31
N LEU A 617 19.23 28.30 -32.73
CA LEU A 617 18.81 27.61 -33.96
C LEU A 617 18.85 28.56 -35.18
N ILE A 618 18.50 29.83 -34.97
CA ILE A 618 18.37 30.86 -36.02
C ILE A 618 19.69 31.15 -36.76
N ASP A 619 20.83 30.82 -36.16
CA ASP A 619 22.16 31.05 -36.72
C ASP A 619 22.51 30.04 -37.84
N ASP A 620 21.78 28.92 -37.95
CA ASP A 620 21.92 27.94 -39.04
C ASP A 620 20.65 27.88 -39.92
N PRO A 621 20.68 28.45 -41.14
CA PRO A 621 19.55 28.42 -42.06
C PRO A 621 19.07 27.01 -42.44
N LYS A 622 19.95 26.00 -42.41
CA LYS A 622 19.56 24.61 -42.69
C LYS A 622 18.73 24.02 -41.57
N VAL A 623 19.09 24.33 -40.32
CA VAL A 623 18.31 23.92 -39.14
C VAL A 623 16.93 24.58 -39.19
N MET A 624 16.88 25.90 -39.41
CA MET A 624 15.61 26.63 -39.55
C MET A 624 14.73 26.04 -40.65
N LYS A 625 15.29 25.76 -41.84
CA LYS A 625 14.49 25.21 -42.95
C LYS A 625 14.03 23.77 -42.72
N GLY A 626 14.73 23.03 -41.86
CA GLY A 626 14.31 21.69 -41.41
C GLY A 626 13.07 21.68 -40.52
N ILE A 627 12.69 22.81 -39.93
CA ILE A 627 11.50 22.94 -39.09
C ILE A 627 10.28 23.27 -39.95
N SER A 628 9.25 22.41 -39.90
CA SER A 628 7.95 22.65 -40.53
C SER A 628 7.05 23.46 -39.61
N LEU A 629 6.55 24.60 -40.09
CA LEU A 629 5.53 25.40 -39.42
C LEU A 629 4.19 25.18 -40.14
N VAL A 630 3.28 24.48 -39.49
CA VAL A 630 1.93 24.23 -40.00
C VAL A 630 1.04 25.40 -39.58
N VAL A 631 0.42 26.07 -40.55
CA VAL A 631 -0.45 27.23 -40.33
C VAL A 631 -1.80 27.03 -41.01
N PRO A 632 -2.88 27.68 -40.54
CA PRO A 632 -4.15 27.66 -41.25
C PRO A 632 -3.98 28.14 -42.69
N ASP A 633 -4.71 27.51 -43.61
CA ASP A 633 -4.65 27.83 -45.04
C ASP A 633 -4.84 29.32 -45.33
N ALA A 634 -5.70 29.99 -44.54
CA ALA A 634 -5.98 31.42 -44.66
C ALA A 634 -4.79 32.33 -44.31
N ALA A 635 -3.81 31.83 -43.55
CA ALA A 635 -2.61 32.58 -43.17
C ALA A 635 -1.37 32.19 -44.01
N PHE A 636 -1.44 31.06 -44.72
CA PHE A 636 -0.32 30.45 -45.44
C PHE A 636 0.43 31.43 -46.35
N ASP A 637 -0.30 32.17 -47.20
CA ASP A 637 0.30 33.10 -48.16
C ASP A 637 1.07 34.22 -47.43
N SER A 638 0.54 34.71 -46.30
CA SER A 638 1.19 35.76 -45.52
C SER A 638 2.46 35.28 -44.83
N PHE A 639 2.50 34.04 -44.31
CA PHE A 639 3.71 33.47 -43.72
C PHE A 639 4.78 33.17 -44.78
N THR A 640 4.36 32.70 -45.96
CA THR A 640 5.26 32.38 -47.07
C THR A 640 5.89 33.64 -47.69
N ALA A 641 5.14 34.75 -47.72
CA ALA A 641 5.61 36.03 -48.25
C ALA A 641 6.55 36.79 -47.29
N ASP A 642 6.53 36.49 -45.98
CA ASP A 642 7.42 37.13 -45.00
C ASP A 642 8.81 36.48 -45.02
N GLU A 643 9.83 37.25 -45.40
CA GLU A 643 11.22 36.77 -45.54
C GLU A 643 11.80 36.17 -44.25
N LYS A 644 11.32 36.60 -43.08
CA LYS A 644 11.80 36.09 -41.79
C LYS A 644 11.11 34.79 -41.42
N TRP A 645 9.80 34.69 -41.66
CA TRP A 645 9.06 33.44 -41.45
C TRP A 645 9.43 32.35 -42.45
N ASN A 646 9.69 32.71 -43.71
CA ASN A 646 10.04 31.77 -44.78
C ASN A 646 11.42 31.10 -44.61
N GLN A 647 12.14 31.42 -43.53
CA GLN A 647 13.29 30.63 -43.09
C GLN A 647 12.86 29.24 -42.60
N LEU A 648 11.62 29.08 -42.11
CA LEU A 648 10.98 27.80 -41.79
C LEU A 648 10.35 27.19 -43.06
N THR A 649 10.02 25.90 -43.02
CA THR A 649 9.19 25.27 -44.04
C THR A 649 7.71 25.49 -43.70
N ILE A 650 7.05 26.41 -44.41
CA ILE A 650 5.62 26.71 -44.18
C ILE A 650 4.76 25.64 -44.84
N VAL A 651 3.80 25.08 -44.09
CA VAL A 651 2.90 24.00 -44.54
C VAL A 651 1.45 24.41 -44.28
N LYS A 652 0.55 24.13 -45.23
CA LYS A 652 -0.89 24.34 -45.05
C LYS A 652 -1.47 23.29 -44.09
N ALA A 653 -2.38 23.72 -43.23
CA ALA A 653 -3.14 22.85 -42.35
C ALA A 653 -3.86 21.73 -43.15
N SER A 654 -4.45 22.07 -44.32
CA SER A 654 -5.10 21.08 -45.19
C SER A 654 -4.18 19.95 -45.64
N ASP A 655 -2.92 20.27 -45.93
CA ASP A 655 -1.94 19.33 -46.47
C ASP A 655 -1.33 18.49 -45.34
N TYR A 656 -1.24 19.06 -44.14
CA TYR A 656 -0.76 18.39 -42.93
C TYR A 656 -1.79 17.41 -42.35
N LEU A 657 -3.07 17.81 -42.29
CA LEU A 657 -4.15 16.98 -41.74
C LEU A 657 -4.59 15.85 -42.69
N GLY A 658 -4.22 15.90 -43.97
CA GLY A 658 -4.60 14.92 -45.00
C GLY A 658 -4.04 13.50 -44.83
N ILE A 659 -3.11 13.26 -43.88
CA ILE A 659 -2.46 11.94 -43.70
C ILE A 659 -2.64 11.34 -42.29
N ASP A 660 -2.86 12.12 -41.23
CA ASP A 660 -2.89 11.63 -39.83
C ASP A 660 -4.18 11.90 -39.02
N SER A 661 -5.26 12.41 -39.63
CA SER A 661 -6.45 12.91 -38.91
C SER A 661 -7.62 11.91 -38.70
N LEU A 662 -7.33 10.61 -38.50
CA LEU A 662 -8.38 9.67 -38.09
C LEU A 662 -8.58 9.70 -36.57
N ASP A 663 -9.56 10.47 -36.10
CA ASP A 663 -10.04 10.38 -34.71
C ASP A 663 -10.73 9.03 -34.49
N ARG A 664 -10.06 8.13 -33.75
CA ARG A 664 -10.56 6.78 -33.48
C ARG A 664 -11.88 6.76 -32.72
N SER A 665 -12.22 7.84 -31.99
CA SER A 665 -13.48 7.94 -31.27
C SER A 665 -14.69 8.12 -32.19
N GLN A 666 -14.47 8.55 -33.43
CA GLN A 666 -15.51 8.80 -34.43
C GLN A 666 -15.71 7.63 -35.40
N ILE A 667 -14.83 6.62 -35.39
CA ILE A 667 -14.90 5.48 -36.30
C ILE A 667 -15.88 4.45 -35.74
N ALA A 668 -16.96 4.16 -36.48
CA ALA A 668 -17.90 3.10 -36.14
C ALA A 668 -17.92 2.03 -37.23
N ILE A 669 -17.99 0.77 -36.80
CA ILE A 669 -17.98 -0.40 -37.69
C ILE A 669 -19.25 -1.19 -37.43
N THR A 670 -20.04 -1.38 -38.47
CA THR A 670 -21.29 -2.15 -38.41
C THR A 670 -21.27 -3.24 -39.47
N LYS A 671 -21.78 -4.42 -39.11
CA LYS A 671 -21.91 -5.57 -40.00
C LYS A 671 -23.38 -5.93 -40.15
N THR A 672 -23.86 -6.01 -41.39
CA THR A 672 -25.23 -6.48 -41.72
C THR A 672 -25.13 -7.57 -42.78
N GLY A 673 -25.34 -8.83 -42.39
CA GLY A 673 -25.11 -9.98 -43.28
C GLY A 673 -23.62 -10.14 -43.63
N SER A 674 -23.28 -10.20 -44.92
CA SER A 674 -21.90 -10.26 -45.44
C SER A 674 -21.26 -8.87 -45.67
N GLN A 675 -22.03 -7.80 -45.49
CA GLN A 675 -21.58 -6.43 -45.75
C GLN A 675 -21.04 -5.75 -44.49
N TYR A 676 -19.86 -5.15 -44.61
CA TYR A 676 -19.27 -4.28 -43.59
C TYR A 676 -19.45 -2.82 -44.01
N ARG A 677 -19.85 -1.98 -43.06
CA ARG A 677 -19.92 -0.52 -43.19
C ARG A 677 -19.07 0.13 -42.11
N ILE A 678 -18.15 0.98 -42.55
CA ILE A 678 -17.28 1.78 -41.68
C ILE A 678 -17.63 3.24 -41.90
N THR A 679 -17.97 3.95 -40.83
CA THR A 679 -18.34 5.36 -40.85
C THR A 679 -17.31 6.18 -40.09
N GLY A 680 -17.25 7.49 -40.36
CA GLY A 680 -16.32 8.41 -39.68
C GLY A 680 -14.91 8.43 -40.28
N LEU A 681 -14.72 7.96 -41.51
CA LEU A 681 -13.48 8.18 -42.25
C LEU A 681 -13.54 9.53 -42.98
N ASN A 682 -12.40 10.21 -43.12
CA ASN A 682 -12.32 11.40 -43.95
C ASN A 682 -12.40 11.03 -45.44
N ALA A 683 -13.03 11.89 -46.23
CA ALA A 683 -13.24 11.69 -47.67
C ALA A 683 -11.92 11.77 -48.47
N GLY A 684 -11.81 10.97 -49.54
CA GLY A 684 -10.69 11.02 -50.48
C GLY A 684 -9.39 10.34 -50.02
N ILE A 685 -9.38 9.66 -48.87
CA ILE A 685 -8.20 8.96 -48.35
C ILE A 685 -8.03 7.60 -49.05
N PRO A 686 -6.81 7.24 -49.53
CA PRO A 686 -6.54 5.91 -50.06
C PRO A 686 -6.71 4.79 -49.02
N TYR A 687 -7.32 3.67 -49.42
CA TYR A 687 -7.47 2.48 -48.59
C TYR A 687 -7.06 1.18 -49.32
N TYR A 688 -6.67 0.18 -48.52
CA TYR A 688 -6.29 -1.17 -48.95
C TYR A 688 -6.89 -2.20 -47.98
N LEU A 689 -7.53 -3.24 -48.51
CA LEU A 689 -8.16 -4.31 -47.72
C LEU A 689 -7.42 -5.63 -47.99
N TYR A 690 -6.98 -6.29 -46.93
CA TYR A 690 -6.24 -7.55 -46.99
C TYR A 690 -6.97 -8.66 -46.21
N ASN A 691 -6.77 -9.92 -46.63
CA ASN A 691 -7.07 -11.07 -45.75
C ASN A 691 -5.94 -11.28 -44.72
N LEU A 692 -6.17 -12.15 -43.73
CA LEU A 692 -5.18 -12.43 -42.67
C LEU A 692 -3.85 -13.01 -43.18
N SER A 693 -3.84 -13.62 -44.36
CA SER A 693 -2.61 -14.12 -45.00
C SER A 693 -1.80 -13.01 -45.69
N GLY A 694 -2.29 -11.76 -45.69
CA GLY A 694 -1.65 -10.61 -46.32
C GLY A 694 -1.97 -10.45 -47.81
N SER A 695 -2.90 -11.22 -48.35
CA SER A 695 -3.32 -11.08 -49.75
C SER A 695 -4.27 -9.89 -49.89
N LEU A 696 -3.96 -8.98 -50.82
CA LEU A 696 -4.79 -7.81 -51.11
C LEU A 696 -6.10 -8.26 -51.79
N LEU A 697 -7.23 -7.91 -51.17
CA LEU A 697 -8.58 -8.20 -51.66
C LEU A 697 -9.18 -7.02 -52.42
N GLN A 698 -8.97 -5.79 -51.94
CA GLN A 698 -9.56 -4.57 -52.52
C GLN A 698 -8.68 -3.33 -52.25
N LYS A 699 -8.72 -2.33 -53.13
CA LYS A 699 -8.12 -1.00 -52.88
C LYS A 699 -8.95 0.10 -53.55
N GLY A 700 -8.91 1.32 -53.01
CA GLY A 700 -9.64 2.46 -53.55
C GLY A 700 -9.37 3.75 -52.78
N ALA A 701 -10.25 4.73 -52.92
CA ALA A 701 -10.28 5.94 -52.09
C ALA A 701 -11.61 6.01 -51.33
N THR A 702 -11.62 6.57 -50.13
CA THR A 702 -12.85 6.73 -49.33
C THR A 702 -13.84 7.65 -50.07
N PRO A 703 -15.14 7.28 -50.12
CA PRO A 703 -16.15 8.10 -50.78
C PRO A 703 -16.29 9.49 -50.14
N THR A 704 -16.90 10.42 -50.86
CA THR A 704 -17.17 11.80 -50.37
C THR A 704 -18.03 11.82 -49.10
N SER A 705 -18.81 10.76 -48.87
CA SER A 705 -19.61 10.57 -47.67
C SER A 705 -18.81 10.11 -46.44
N GLY A 706 -17.53 9.74 -46.58
CA GLY A 706 -16.72 9.14 -45.51
C GLY A 706 -17.07 7.68 -45.18
N ASP A 707 -18.25 7.23 -45.56
CA ASP A 707 -18.71 5.87 -45.33
C ASP A 707 -18.13 4.89 -46.36
N LEU A 708 -17.35 3.92 -45.89
CA LEU A 708 -16.83 2.84 -46.71
C LEU A 708 -17.69 1.58 -46.53
N VAL A 709 -18.17 1.01 -47.64
CA VAL A 709 -19.00 -0.19 -47.66
C VAL A 709 -18.37 -1.23 -48.59
N PHE A 710 -18.20 -2.46 -48.10
CA PHE A 710 -17.67 -3.57 -48.89
C PHE A 710 -18.27 -4.91 -48.44
N ASP A 711 -18.29 -5.87 -49.36
CA ASP A 711 -18.85 -7.21 -49.17
C ASP A 711 -17.71 -8.24 -49.22
N VAL A 712 -17.63 -9.10 -48.21
CA VAL A 712 -16.50 -9.99 -48.00
C VAL A 712 -16.97 -11.25 -47.30
N GLN A 713 -16.58 -12.40 -47.85
CA GLN A 713 -16.95 -13.72 -47.33
C GLN A 713 -16.03 -14.22 -46.21
N GLU A 714 -14.96 -13.49 -45.90
CA GLU A 714 -14.00 -13.86 -44.86
C GLU A 714 -14.37 -13.31 -43.48
N THR A 715 -14.02 -14.05 -42.43
CA THR A 715 -14.34 -13.70 -41.04
C THR A 715 -13.43 -12.62 -40.46
N VAL A 716 -12.19 -12.47 -40.93
CA VAL A 716 -11.23 -11.52 -40.37
C VAL A 716 -10.41 -10.83 -41.45
N LEU A 717 -10.30 -9.51 -41.38
CA LEU A 717 -9.69 -8.65 -42.41
C LEU A 717 -8.78 -7.58 -41.80
N ILE A 718 -7.87 -7.05 -42.62
CA ILE A 718 -7.07 -5.87 -42.28
C ILE A 718 -7.39 -4.77 -43.28
N LEU A 719 -7.98 -3.67 -42.80
CA LEU A 719 -8.19 -2.46 -43.58
C LEU A 719 -7.10 -1.43 -43.25
N GLN A 720 -6.30 -1.07 -44.23
CA GLN A 720 -5.32 0.01 -44.14
C GLN A 720 -5.90 1.28 -44.76
N VAL A 721 -5.89 2.39 -44.01
CA VAL A 721 -6.36 3.72 -44.46
C VAL A 721 -5.26 4.72 -44.13
N GLY A 722 -4.60 5.28 -45.16
CA GLY A 722 -3.38 6.06 -44.95
C GLY A 722 -2.26 5.26 -44.26
N THR A 723 -1.73 5.79 -43.15
CA THR A 723 -0.70 5.15 -42.30
C THR A 723 -1.27 4.16 -41.27
N HIS A 724 -2.60 4.10 -41.12
CA HIS A 724 -3.27 3.34 -40.07
C HIS A 724 -3.77 1.98 -40.56
N SER A 725 -3.76 0.97 -39.69
CA SER A 725 -4.32 -0.36 -39.95
C SER A 725 -5.40 -0.71 -38.92
N ILE A 726 -6.56 -1.13 -39.40
CA ILE A 726 -7.73 -1.55 -38.62
C ILE A 726 -7.94 -3.04 -38.84
N LYS A 727 -7.90 -3.82 -37.76
CA LYS A 727 -8.24 -5.24 -37.81
C LYS A 727 -9.73 -5.41 -37.58
N LEU A 728 -10.42 -6.01 -38.55
CA LEU A 728 -11.85 -6.31 -38.51
C LEU A 728 -11.99 -7.78 -38.10
N LEU A 729 -12.52 -8.03 -36.90
CA LEU A 729 -12.70 -9.38 -36.33
C LEU A 729 -14.09 -9.97 -36.60
#